data_AF-A0A8H4ES11-F1
#
_entry.id   AF-A0A8H4ES11-F1
#
_cell.length_a   1.000
_cell.length_b   1.000
_cell.length_c   1.000
_cell.angle_alpha   90.00
_cell.angle_beta   90.00
_cell.angle_gamma   90.00
#
_symmetry.space_group_name_H-M   'P 1'
#
loop_
_entity.id
_entity.type
_entity.pdbx_description
1 polymer ?
#
loop_
_entity_poly.entity_id
_entity_poly.type
_entity_poly.pdbx_seq_one_letter_code
_entity_poly.pdbx_strand_id
1 'polypeptide(L)'
;MSEEPNIIKNTLENVAKVTNAVSSFVPVLDFISKLINEIVSIYEKSEFSKNMCSRLVDRVLMAELEVKRLKLIKKQYEGKLCDQEYYDSLQKFKTTLEKIKRFVDEFSNMKSINKTFRATEIKDRFDSLADEFDTRMRDLNFTITIDFEMQRKLDNDELKISLNEIKQILKISGLNSEVISEVQIMKSQDTSVFKPIQIDPKDLIPATTSSDELQRKGNFSYLCKRMYNFEEVACKEFKHKDSNDIKKKQKIQKQLAILERLSECKYILKFYGLSRIEGKDVQVLQWAELGSLKDVYTANDIDWVTKVSIARDICRGLAFLESVEILHHDIRAENIMMTADYKPKIANFDVARRQNETTSEIPDLKKVVRWMAPEKIKGESYTTRCEIFSFGMLLWELTYEKEPYQDFDSFEYIKNLVINGYREKISFCPTQDSTIKNIQQEFECIMKSTWQDNPKLRMGVGELYLNLEKLAEKYVKPGDLPKIFNDKELDFDGSKFYGNDIDCIDQTLPELKLLKFYDIEIKEPTPLNEGIKIHQSINKKGPEEEIKKMRKQAWECFEENAKLGNPVAKYWKGYYLWEGYYVDKNKEDAMKLFKEAADNNVPGAQLRYAFALLPDPPSTPITKQTQEEFIKYLTFAADNCNPFALFHLGDMYLSGKFQVKKDRDLAIRKLKLAASLGNENAKAILKKEGEIIE
;
A
#
# COMPACT_ATOMS: atom_id res chain seq x y z
N MET A 1 70.63 36.24 -42.18
CA MET A 1 70.17 36.58 -40.82
C MET A 1 68.90 37.41 -40.94
N SER A 2 67.83 37.03 -40.21
CA SER A 2 66.57 37.77 -39.94
C SER A 2 65.22 37.27 -40.52
N GLU A 3 64.95 35.95 -40.53
CA GLU A 3 63.59 35.42 -40.75
C GLU A 3 63.11 34.40 -39.70
N GLU A 4 63.51 34.55 -38.43
CA GLU A 4 63.06 33.64 -37.35
C GLU A 4 62.25 34.23 -36.17
N PRO A 5 61.88 35.53 -36.05
CA PRO A 5 61.03 35.95 -34.92
C PRO A 5 59.51 35.83 -35.13
N ASN A 6 59.01 35.84 -36.38
CA ASN A 6 57.56 36.03 -36.63
C ASN A 6 56.73 34.74 -36.70
N ILE A 7 57.34 33.59 -37.01
CA ILE A 7 56.63 32.30 -37.04
C ILE A 7 56.40 31.81 -35.60
N ILE A 8 57.37 31.97 -34.71
CA ILE A 8 57.26 31.55 -33.30
C ILE A 8 56.23 32.41 -32.55
N LYS A 9 56.14 33.71 -32.86
CA LYS A 9 55.19 34.63 -32.21
C LYS A 9 53.73 34.40 -32.64
N ASN A 10 53.48 34.16 -33.93
CA ASN A 10 52.14 33.79 -34.42
C ASN A 10 51.72 32.37 -33.98
N THR A 11 52.67 31.45 -33.86
CA THR A 11 52.38 30.09 -33.37
C THR A 11 52.10 30.10 -31.86
N LEU A 12 52.82 30.91 -31.08
CA LEU A 12 52.55 31.10 -29.64
C LEU A 12 51.27 31.90 -29.38
N GLU A 13 50.91 32.89 -30.22
CA GLU A 13 49.63 33.61 -30.08
C GLU A 13 48.43 32.76 -30.51
N ASN A 14 48.59 31.84 -31.48
CA ASN A 14 47.54 30.88 -31.84
C ASN A 14 47.46 29.73 -30.84
N VAL A 15 48.57 29.25 -30.28
CA VAL A 15 48.56 28.28 -29.16
C VAL A 15 48.04 28.93 -27.87
N ALA A 16 48.31 30.21 -27.63
CA ALA A 16 47.74 30.99 -26.54
C ALA A 16 46.24 31.28 -26.73
N LYS A 17 45.76 31.46 -27.98
CA LYS A 17 44.31 31.54 -28.28
C LYS A 17 43.60 30.21 -28.13
N VAL A 18 44.27 29.08 -28.41
CA VAL A 18 43.74 27.72 -28.16
C VAL A 18 43.78 27.36 -26.68
N THR A 19 44.63 28.00 -25.86
CA THR A 19 44.71 27.75 -24.41
C THR A 19 43.91 28.73 -23.55
N ASN A 20 43.29 29.77 -24.11
CA ASN A 20 42.51 30.78 -23.33
C ASN A 20 41.01 30.87 -23.65
N ALA A 21 40.40 29.88 -24.32
CA ALA A 21 38.98 29.96 -24.67
C ALA A 21 38.08 28.81 -24.17
N VAL A 22 38.57 27.90 -23.32
CA VAL A 22 37.69 26.92 -22.66
C VAL A 22 37.79 27.09 -21.16
N SER A 23 36.89 27.91 -20.60
CA SER A 23 36.69 27.98 -19.15
C SER A 23 36.64 26.58 -18.55
N SER A 24 37.35 26.35 -17.44
CA SER A 24 37.53 25.02 -16.88
C SER A 24 36.21 24.24 -16.80
N PHE A 25 36.15 23.06 -17.43
CA PHE A 25 34.99 22.17 -17.33
C PHE A 25 34.81 21.60 -15.92
N VAL A 26 35.83 21.65 -15.05
CA VAL A 26 35.78 21.07 -13.71
C VAL A 26 34.67 21.73 -12.87
N PRO A 27 34.60 23.08 -12.76
CA PRO A 27 33.45 23.78 -12.21
C PRO A 27 32.09 23.35 -12.77
N VAL A 28 32.01 23.08 -14.08
CA VAL A 28 30.76 22.69 -14.75
C VAL A 28 30.34 21.28 -14.33
N LEU A 29 31.28 20.32 -14.32
CA LEU A 29 31.05 18.95 -13.88
C LEU A 29 30.74 18.87 -12.39
N ASP A 30 31.37 19.71 -11.56
CA ASP A 30 31.06 19.82 -10.12
C ASP A 30 29.66 20.37 -9.89
N PHE A 31 29.26 21.38 -10.66
CA PHE A 31 27.90 21.89 -10.62
C PHE A 31 26.87 20.85 -11.08
N ILE A 32 27.16 20.11 -12.15
CA ILE A 32 26.30 19.01 -12.64
C ILE A 32 26.12 17.95 -11.55
N SER A 33 27.19 17.49 -10.89
CA SER A 33 27.08 16.54 -9.78
C SER A 33 26.24 17.08 -8.63
N LYS A 34 26.37 18.37 -8.30
CA LYS A 34 25.55 19.01 -7.26
C LYS A 34 24.08 19.03 -7.64
N LEU A 35 23.75 19.39 -8.89
CA LEU A 35 22.38 19.37 -9.42
C LEU A 35 21.77 17.98 -9.34
N ILE A 36 22.51 16.94 -9.74
CA ILE A 36 22.05 15.55 -9.69
C ILE A 36 21.67 15.17 -8.25
N ASN A 37 22.54 15.46 -7.28
CA ASN A 37 22.27 15.17 -5.86
C ASN A 37 21.04 15.93 -5.33
N GLU A 38 20.86 17.19 -5.75
CA GLU A 38 19.69 17.98 -5.37
C GLU A 38 18.39 17.40 -5.96
N ILE A 39 18.40 16.95 -7.22
CA ILE A 39 17.25 16.30 -7.87
C ILE A 39 16.85 15.03 -7.11
N VAL A 40 17.83 14.18 -6.79
CA VAL A 40 17.61 12.93 -6.03
C VAL A 40 17.08 13.24 -4.63
N SER A 41 17.66 14.23 -3.94
CA SER A 41 17.21 14.60 -2.59
C SER A 41 15.77 15.13 -2.56
N ILE A 42 15.37 15.93 -3.56
CA ILE A 42 13.98 16.41 -3.68
C ILE A 42 13.03 15.22 -3.91
N TYR A 43 13.42 14.31 -4.79
CA TYR A 43 12.64 13.12 -5.09
C TYR A 43 12.44 12.21 -3.87
N GLU A 44 13.50 11.93 -3.11
CA GLU A 44 13.47 11.06 -1.92
C GLU A 44 12.62 11.61 -0.78
N LYS A 45 12.58 12.95 -0.64
CA LYS A 45 11.77 13.66 0.38
C LYS A 45 10.29 13.75 0.02
N SER A 46 9.89 13.46 -1.22
CA SER A 46 8.49 13.54 -1.64
C SER A 46 7.72 12.26 -1.28
N GLU A 47 6.63 12.40 -0.52
CA GLU A 47 5.76 11.27 -0.15
C GLU A 47 4.85 10.80 -1.30
N PHE A 48 4.61 11.64 -2.31
CA PHE A 48 3.62 11.41 -3.36
C PHE A 48 4.10 11.89 -4.75
N SER A 49 5.04 11.16 -5.35
CA SER A 49 5.34 11.23 -6.80
C SER A 49 6.36 10.18 -7.28
N LYS A 50 6.35 8.97 -6.70
CA LYS A 50 7.34 7.94 -7.07
C LYS A 50 7.13 7.29 -8.44
N ASN A 51 5.99 7.50 -9.09
CA ASN A 51 5.72 6.83 -10.38
C ASN A 51 6.06 7.71 -11.60
N MET A 52 5.88 9.03 -11.53
CA MET A 52 6.08 9.93 -12.68
C MET A 52 7.50 10.54 -12.71
N CYS A 53 8.01 11.01 -11.57
CA CYS A 53 9.36 11.61 -11.51
C CYS A 53 10.48 10.58 -11.44
N SER A 54 10.20 9.33 -11.02
CA SER A 54 11.20 8.26 -10.94
C SER A 54 11.96 8.09 -12.23
N ARG A 55 11.26 8.14 -13.37
CA ARG A 55 11.86 7.95 -14.69
C ARG A 55 12.80 9.09 -15.11
N LEU A 56 12.54 10.32 -14.70
CA LEU A 56 13.49 11.43 -14.89
C LEU A 56 14.66 11.31 -13.93
N VAL A 57 14.41 10.87 -12.69
CA VAL A 57 15.46 10.66 -11.69
C VAL A 57 16.38 9.50 -12.07
N ASP A 58 15.85 8.39 -12.58
CA ASP A 58 16.61 7.25 -13.09
C ASP A 58 17.54 7.69 -14.24
N ARG A 59 17.03 8.49 -15.18
CA ARG A 59 17.83 9.10 -16.26
C ARG A 59 18.96 9.97 -15.71
N VAL A 60 18.66 10.82 -14.72
CA VAL A 60 19.63 11.70 -14.06
C VAL A 60 20.71 10.87 -13.31
N LEU A 61 20.33 9.77 -12.65
CA LEU A 61 21.27 8.85 -11.99
C LEU A 61 22.18 8.13 -12.99
N MET A 62 21.67 7.75 -14.17
CA MET A 62 22.50 7.18 -15.23
C MET A 62 23.58 8.17 -15.70
N ALA A 63 23.23 9.44 -15.86
CA ALA A 63 24.22 10.46 -16.22
C ALA A 63 25.25 10.73 -15.11
N GLU A 64 24.91 10.49 -13.84
CA GLU A 64 25.84 10.63 -12.73
C GLU A 64 27.07 9.73 -12.90
N LEU A 65 26.87 8.49 -13.36
CA LEU A 65 27.93 7.52 -13.59
C LEU A 65 28.91 8.00 -14.66
N GLU A 66 28.40 8.55 -15.76
CA GLU A 66 29.23 9.07 -16.86
C GLU A 66 29.93 10.38 -16.47
N VAL A 67 29.28 11.26 -15.71
CA VAL A 67 29.90 12.47 -15.15
C VAL A 67 31.03 12.12 -14.17
N LYS A 68 30.84 11.10 -13.31
CA LYS A 68 31.89 10.58 -12.42
C LYS A 68 33.07 10.01 -13.21
N ARG A 69 32.80 9.22 -14.26
CA ARG A 69 33.80 8.68 -15.18
C ARG A 69 34.61 9.79 -15.86
N LEU A 70 33.96 10.84 -16.37
CA LEU A 70 34.63 11.98 -16.99
C LEU A 70 35.56 12.71 -16.01
N LYS A 71 35.13 12.91 -14.76
CA LYS A 71 35.99 13.51 -13.71
C LYS A 71 37.23 12.66 -13.43
N LEU A 72 37.10 11.34 -13.45
CA LEU A 72 38.20 10.39 -13.24
C LEU A 72 39.21 10.40 -14.39
N ILE A 73 38.73 10.32 -15.64
CA ILE A 73 39.58 10.29 -16.84
C ILE A 73 40.31 11.62 -17.04
N LYS A 74 39.67 12.75 -16.70
CA LYS A 74 40.26 14.08 -16.88
C LYS A 74 41.47 14.33 -15.99
N LYS A 75 41.54 13.73 -14.79
CA LYS A 75 42.73 13.79 -13.91
C LYS A 75 44.03 13.30 -14.58
N GLN A 76 43.94 12.55 -15.68
CA GLN A 76 45.07 11.98 -16.43
C GLN A 76 45.29 12.58 -17.83
N TYR A 77 44.35 13.34 -18.42
CA TYR A 77 44.37 13.69 -19.86
C TYR A 77 43.85 15.11 -20.21
N GLU A 78 44.05 16.10 -19.33
CA GLU A 78 43.53 17.48 -19.46
C GLU A 78 43.74 18.18 -20.82
N GLY A 79 44.83 17.89 -21.54
CA GLY A 79 45.16 18.57 -22.81
C GLY A 79 44.60 17.93 -24.09
N LYS A 80 43.95 16.76 -24.01
CA LYS A 80 43.53 15.98 -25.21
C LYS A 80 42.02 15.80 -25.38
N LEU A 81 41.22 16.27 -24.43
CA LEU A 81 39.80 15.90 -24.29
C LEU A 81 38.80 17.00 -24.67
N CYS A 82 39.24 18.16 -25.13
CA CYS A 82 38.38 19.34 -25.12
C CYS A 82 38.38 20.11 -26.44
N ASP A 83 37.33 19.88 -27.22
CA ASP A 83 36.85 20.79 -28.26
C ASP A 83 35.80 21.75 -27.67
N GLN A 84 35.72 22.97 -28.20
CA GLN A 84 34.71 23.97 -27.83
C GLN A 84 33.29 23.42 -28.01
N GLU A 85 33.06 22.61 -29.04
CA GLU A 85 31.77 21.97 -29.29
C GLU A 85 31.34 21.06 -28.13
N TYR A 86 32.29 20.35 -27.52
CA TYR A 86 32.03 19.49 -26.36
C TYR A 86 31.70 20.31 -25.10
N TYR A 87 32.35 21.47 -24.92
CA TYR A 87 32.04 22.41 -23.83
C TYR A 87 30.62 22.94 -23.92
N ASP A 88 30.21 23.35 -25.13
CA ASP A 88 28.87 23.87 -25.37
C ASP A 88 27.81 22.79 -25.15
N SER A 89 28.08 21.54 -25.54
CA SER A 89 27.22 20.39 -25.23
C SER A 89 27.09 20.13 -23.73
N LEU A 90 28.17 20.28 -22.95
CA LEU A 90 28.12 20.11 -21.49
C LEU A 90 27.31 21.22 -20.81
N GLN A 91 27.37 22.46 -21.31
CA GLN A 91 26.55 23.57 -20.81
C GLN A 91 25.07 23.38 -21.12
N LYS A 92 24.74 22.90 -22.32
CA LYS A 92 23.36 22.56 -22.68
C LYS A 92 22.84 21.43 -21.78
N PHE A 93 23.64 20.40 -21.51
CA PHE A 93 23.29 19.32 -20.58
C PHE A 93 23.00 19.83 -19.15
N LYS A 94 23.87 20.70 -18.61
CA LYS A 94 23.64 21.38 -17.34
C LYS A 94 22.29 22.12 -17.32
N THR A 95 21.98 22.86 -18.38
CA THR A 95 20.73 23.63 -18.49
C THR A 95 19.51 22.71 -18.49
N THR A 96 19.58 21.56 -19.16
CA THR A 96 18.52 20.55 -19.14
C THR A 96 18.31 19.98 -17.73
N LEU A 97 19.38 19.69 -16.99
CA LEU A 97 19.30 19.24 -15.59
C LEU A 97 18.64 20.28 -14.66
N GLU A 98 18.92 21.58 -14.86
CA GLU A 98 18.26 22.65 -14.10
C GLU A 98 16.74 22.68 -14.36
N LYS A 99 16.32 22.47 -15.60
CA LYS A 99 14.89 22.37 -15.95
C LYS A 99 14.24 21.14 -15.31
N ILE A 100 14.93 19.99 -15.33
CA ILE A 100 14.45 18.75 -14.69
C ILE A 100 14.31 18.96 -13.18
N LYS A 101 15.30 19.56 -12.53
CA LYS A 101 15.22 19.90 -11.11
C LYS A 101 14.01 20.75 -10.79
N ARG A 102 13.78 21.81 -11.57
CA ARG A 102 12.61 22.68 -11.41
C ARG A 102 11.30 21.91 -11.58
N PHE A 103 11.21 21.05 -12.58
CA PHE A 103 10.05 20.20 -12.80
C PHE A 103 9.80 19.24 -11.64
N VAL A 104 10.84 18.55 -11.15
CA VAL A 104 10.74 17.63 -10.01
C VAL A 104 10.32 18.39 -8.75
N ASP A 105 10.89 19.56 -8.49
CA ASP A 105 10.53 20.40 -7.34
C ASP A 105 9.09 20.93 -7.42
N GLU A 106 8.70 21.47 -8.59
CA GLU A 106 7.32 21.91 -8.85
C GLU A 106 6.34 20.75 -8.66
N PHE A 107 6.63 19.57 -9.22
CA PHE A 107 5.75 18.41 -9.13
C PHE A 107 5.72 17.81 -7.72
N SER A 108 6.86 17.68 -7.04
CA SER A 108 6.92 17.16 -5.67
C SER A 108 6.14 18.04 -4.70
N ASN A 109 6.13 19.36 -4.91
CA ASN A 109 5.36 20.32 -4.10
C ASN A 109 3.93 20.58 -4.63
N MET A 110 3.57 20.03 -5.79
CA MET A 110 2.26 20.23 -6.38
C MET A 110 1.21 19.40 -5.64
N LYS A 111 0.14 20.07 -5.22
CA LYS A 111 -1.06 19.45 -4.62
C LYS A 111 -1.59 18.35 -5.54
N SER A 112 -2.10 17.27 -4.93
CA SER A 112 -2.52 16.06 -5.66
C SER A 112 -3.45 16.37 -6.82
N ILE A 113 -4.34 17.35 -6.67
CA ILE A 113 -5.28 17.68 -7.74
C ILE A 113 -4.75 18.54 -8.87
N ASN A 114 -3.75 19.38 -8.62
CA ASN A 114 -3.12 20.13 -9.70
C ASN A 114 -2.37 19.17 -10.63
N LYS A 115 -1.84 18.07 -10.07
CA LYS A 115 -1.28 16.95 -10.83
C LYS A 115 -2.34 16.28 -11.71
N THR A 116 -3.56 16.11 -11.16
CA THR A 116 -4.72 15.49 -11.82
C THR A 116 -5.33 16.36 -12.93
N PHE A 117 -5.47 17.68 -12.73
CA PHE A 117 -6.05 18.57 -13.74
C PHE A 117 -5.06 18.97 -14.83
N ARG A 118 -3.79 19.18 -14.48
CA ARG A 118 -2.73 19.53 -15.43
C ARG A 118 -2.01 18.30 -15.95
N ALA A 119 -2.59 17.12 -15.78
CA ALA A 119 -1.92 15.85 -16.05
C ALA A 119 -1.45 15.72 -17.52
N THR A 120 -2.19 16.32 -18.47
CA THR A 120 -1.77 16.37 -19.88
C THR A 120 -0.60 17.34 -20.08
N GLU A 121 -0.67 18.54 -19.51
CA GLU A 121 0.41 19.53 -19.57
C GLU A 121 1.69 19.03 -18.87
N ILE A 122 1.55 18.34 -17.74
CA ILE A 122 2.63 17.72 -16.99
C ILE A 122 3.27 16.60 -17.82
N LYS A 123 2.46 15.80 -18.51
CA LYS A 123 2.95 14.79 -19.44
C LYS A 123 3.74 15.43 -20.59
N ASP A 124 3.18 16.45 -21.23
CA ASP A 124 3.84 17.13 -22.35
C ASP A 124 5.18 17.76 -21.91
N ARG A 125 5.22 18.37 -20.71
CA ARG A 125 6.46 18.87 -20.11
C ARG A 125 7.44 17.75 -19.80
N PHE A 126 6.97 16.63 -19.26
CA PHE A 126 7.81 15.46 -18.99
C PHE A 126 8.43 14.91 -20.26
N ASP A 127 7.60 14.65 -21.29
CA ASP A 127 8.04 14.11 -22.58
C ASP A 127 9.05 15.05 -23.25
N SER A 128 8.79 16.35 -23.22
CA SER A 128 9.72 17.37 -23.71
C SER A 128 11.06 17.37 -22.96
N LEU A 129 11.05 17.21 -21.64
CA LEU A 129 12.29 17.19 -20.84
C LEU A 129 13.08 15.90 -21.05
N ALA A 130 12.39 14.76 -21.18
CA ALA A 130 13.01 13.49 -21.49
C ALA A 130 13.68 13.50 -22.87
N ASP A 131 12.97 13.96 -23.90
CA ASP A 131 13.53 14.08 -25.26
C ASP A 131 14.72 15.07 -25.30
N GLU A 132 14.64 16.18 -24.55
CA GLU A 132 15.75 17.13 -24.42
C GLU A 132 16.97 16.45 -23.76
N PHE A 133 16.76 15.73 -22.65
CA PHE A 133 17.82 15.02 -21.92
C PHE A 133 18.50 13.96 -22.78
N ASP A 134 17.73 13.11 -23.45
CA ASP A 134 18.23 12.03 -24.30
C ASP A 134 19.04 12.58 -25.48
N THR A 135 18.64 13.74 -26.00
CA THR A 135 19.41 14.46 -27.02
C THR A 135 20.76 14.93 -26.47
N ARG A 136 20.81 15.47 -25.25
CA ARG A 136 22.09 15.89 -24.64
C ARG A 136 23.01 14.73 -24.29
N MET A 137 22.45 13.59 -23.87
CA MET A 137 23.23 12.37 -23.65
C MET A 137 23.93 11.91 -24.93
N ARG A 138 23.23 11.98 -26.08
CA ARG A 138 23.81 11.70 -27.41
C ARG A 138 24.90 12.69 -27.81
N ASP A 139 24.65 13.99 -27.66
CA ASP A 139 25.63 15.03 -27.99
C ASP A 139 26.95 14.88 -27.20
N LEU A 140 26.89 14.32 -25.99
CA LEU A 140 28.04 14.07 -25.12
C LEU A 140 28.68 12.69 -25.32
N ASN A 141 28.14 11.86 -26.21
CA ASN A 141 28.52 10.45 -26.40
C ASN A 141 28.51 9.63 -25.09
N PHE A 142 27.58 9.94 -24.17
CA PHE A 142 27.38 9.12 -22.97
C PHE A 142 26.79 7.77 -23.36
N THR A 143 27.17 6.70 -22.67
CA THR A 143 26.67 5.36 -23.00
C THR A 143 25.16 5.33 -22.83
N ILE A 144 24.45 5.14 -23.94
CA ILE A 144 23.00 4.94 -23.97
C ILE A 144 22.76 3.43 -23.92
N THR A 145 22.44 2.91 -22.73
CA THR A 145 22.14 1.48 -22.53
C THR A 145 20.94 1.08 -23.40
N ILE A 146 20.94 -0.16 -23.94
CA ILE A 146 20.05 -0.70 -24.98
C ILE A 146 18.57 -0.85 -24.54
N ASP A 147 17.93 0.18 -23.99
CA ASP A 147 16.48 0.11 -23.81
C ASP A 147 15.71 1.42 -23.91
N PHE A 148 16.26 2.48 -24.51
CA PHE A 148 15.52 3.75 -24.60
C PHE A 148 14.21 3.64 -25.40
N GLU A 149 14.12 2.82 -26.45
CA GLU A 149 12.87 2.68 -27.22
C GLU A 149 11.83 1.74 -26.58
N MET A 150 12.24 0.61 -25.98
CA MET A 150 11.32 -0.29 -25.29
C MET A 150 10.87 0.31 -23.96
N GLN A 151 11.78 0.94 -23.21
CA GLN A 151 11.47 1.72 -22.01
C GLN A 151 10.58 2.92 -22.36
N ARG A 152 10.81 3.66 -23.45
CA ARG A 152 9.94 4.77 -23.90
C ARG A 152 8.54 4.32 -24.30
N LYS A 153 8.37 3.09 -24.81
CA LYS A 153 7.05 2.49 -25.11
C LYS A 153 6.33 2.05 -23.83
N LEU A 154 7.03 1.33 -22.95
CA LEU A 154 6.50 0.90 -21.65
C LEU A 154 6.13 2.09 -20.76
N ASP A 155 6.99 3.12 -20.70
CA ASP A 155 6.78 4.38 -19.98
C ASP A 155 5.56 5.15 -20.56
N ASN A 156 5.41 5.20 -21.89
CA ASN A 156 4.28 5.90 -22.53
C ASN A 156 2.94 5.17 -22.35
N ASP A 157 2.96 3.85 -22.34
CA ASP A 157 1.77 3.02 -22.13
C ASP A 157 1.35 3.09 -20.65
N GLU A 158 2.28 3.00 -19.69
CA GLU A 158 2.01 3.14 -18.25
C GLU A 158 1.57 4.57 -17.85
N LEU A 159 2.11 5.61 -18.49
CA LEU A 159 1.65 7.00 -18.34
C LEU A 159 0.29 7.25 -19.00
N LYS A 160 0.03 6.69 -20.19
CA LYS A 160 -1.30 6.75 -20.83
C LYS A 160 -2.35 6.06 -19.97
N ILE A 161 -2.01 4.93 -19.37
CA ILE A 161 -2.84 4.19 -18.41
C ILE A 161 -3.11 5.10 -17.21
N SER A 162 -2.08 5.55 -16.49
CA SER A 162 -2.23 6.43 -15.32
C SER A 162 -3.06 7.71 -15.58
N LEU A 163 -2.91 8.31 -16.77
CA LEU A 163 -3.59 9.56 -17.15
C LEU A 163 -5.01 9.35 -17.68
N ASN A 164 -5.26 8.28 -18.45
CA ASN A 164 -6.63 7.92 -18.84
C ASN A 164 -7.43 7.43 -17.64
N GLU A 165 -6.79 6.74 -16.72
CA GLU A 165 -7.38 6.28 -15.46
C GLU A 165 -7.76 7.45 -14.57
N ILE A 166 -6.88 8.44 -14.40
CA ILE A 166 -7.19 9.69 -13.69
C ILE A 166 -8.30 10.50 -14.40
N LYS A 167 -8.27 10.60 -15.73
CA LYS A 167 -9.33 11.26 -16.51
C LYS A 167 -10.66 10.52 -16.42
N GLN A 168 -10.65 9.19 -16.39
CA GLN A 168 -11.85 8.37 -16.16
C GLN A 168 -12.34 8.46 -14.71
N ILE A 169 -11.45 8.46 -13.72
CA ILE A 169 -11.77 8.72 -12.30
C ILE A 169 -12.52 10.05 -12.17
N LEU A 170 -12.02 11.13 -12.79
CA LEU A 170 -12.70 12.44 -12.79
C LEU A 170 -14.04 12.43 -13.54
N LYS A 171 -14.13 11.71 -14.66
CA LYS A 171 -15.31 11.71 -15.54
C LYS A 171 -16.44 10.77 -15.07
N ILE A 172 -16.11 9.67 -14.38
CA ILE A 172 -17.06 8.62 -13.91
C ILE A 172 -17.56 8.91 -12.48
N SER A 173 -16.72 9.48 -11.62
CA SER A 173 -17.07 9.77 -10.23
C SER A 173 -18.06 10.92 -10.05
N GLY A 174 -18.23 11.80 -11.06
CA GLY A 174 -18.98 13.05 -10.90
C GLY A 174 -18.26 14.10 -10.05
N LEU A 175 -16.94 13.98 -9.87
CA LEU A 175 -16.06 14.95 -9.21
C LEU A 175 -16.21 16.34 -9.89
N ASN A 176 -17.07 17.20 -9.35
CA ASN A 176 -17.18 18.58 -9.81
C ASN A 176 -15.88 19.33 -9.46
N SER A 177 -15.12 19.75 -10.47
CA SER A 177 -13.87 20.51 -10.30
C SER A 177 -14.05 21.77 -9.46
N GLU A 178 -15.25 22.34 -9.46
CA GLU A 178 -15.62 23.51 -8.66
C GLU A 178 -15.63 23.16 -7.17
N VAL A 179 -16.31 22.08 -6.77
CA VAL A 179 -16.39 21.63 -5.37
C VAL A 179 -14.99 21.39 -4.80
N ILE A 180 -14.11 20.77 -5.58
CA ILE A 180 -12.75 20.49 -5.12
C ILE A 180 -11.96 21.79 -4.95
N SER A 181 -12.09 22.70 -5.91
CA SER A 181 -11.45 24.03 -5.83
C SER A 181 -11.94 24.81 -4.62
N GLU A 182 -13.25 24.79 -4.35
CA GLU A 182 -13.87 25.43 -3.18
C GLU A 182 -13.34 24.82 -1.87
N VAL A 183 -13.34 23.49 -1.74
CA VAL A 183 -12.78 22.82 -0.56
C VAL A 183 -11.33 23.26 -0.37
N GLN A 184 -10.52 23.30 -1.42
CA GLN A 184 -9.10 23.70 -1.35
C GLN A 184 -8.87 25.17 -1.01
N ILE A 185 -9.81 26.07 -1.33
CA ILE A 185 -9.78 27.47 -0.90
C ILE A 185 -10.15 27.55 0.59
N MET A 186 -11.19 26.85 1.02
CA MET A 186 -11.63 26.79 2.43
C MET A 186 -10.52 26.24 3.34
N LYS A 187 -9.91 25.12 2.94
CA LYS A 187 -8.47 25.06 2.69
C LYS A 187 -7.52 26.08 3.34
N SER A 188 -6.96 26.92 2.47
CA SER A 188 -5.88 27.88 2.71
C SER A 188 -6.30 29.14 3.45
N GLN A 189 -7.60 29.49 3.46
CA GLN A 189 -8.10 30.72 4.07
C GLN A 189 -8.34 30.60 5.59
N ASP A 190 -8.37 31.77 6.24
CA ASP A 190 -8.52 31.90 7.68
C ASP A 190 -9.88 31.36 8.16
N THR A 191 -9.87 30.74 9.33
CA THR A 191 -10.94 29.85 9.85
C THR A 191 -12.27 30.55 10.15
N SER A 192 -12.31 31.87 10.19
CA SER A 192 -13.43 32.68 10.69
C SER A 192 -14.53 32.97 9.66
N VAL A 193 -14.32 32.69 8.37
CA VAL A 193 -15.24 33.09 7.29
C VAL A 193 -16.29 32.03 6.96
N PHE A 194 -15.98 30.74 7.16
CA PHE A 194 -16.83 29.63 6.73
C PHE A 194 -17.66 29.09 7.89
N LYS A 195 -18.98 29.24 7.81
CA LYS A 195 -19.95 28.68 8.76
C LYS A 195 -20.86 27.70 8.04
N PRO A 196 -21.17 26.53 8.65
CA PRO A 196 -22.14 25.61 8.09
C PRO A 196 -23.52 26.24 8.04
N ILE A 197 -24.34 25.83 7.06
CA ILE A 197 -25.75 26.24 6.95
C ILE A 197 -26.47 26.00 8.29
N GLN A 198 -27.22 27.02 8.74
CA GLN A 198 -28.15 26.91 9.86
C GLN A 198 -29.56 26.78 9.29
N ILE A 199 -30.19 25.64 9.54
CA ILE A 199 -31.55 25.33 9.11
C ILE A 199 -32.51 25.80 10.19
N ASP A 200 -33.52 26.60 9.82
CA ASP A 200 -34.57 27.01 10.76
C ASP A 200 -35.30 25.75 11.24
N PRO A 201 -35.42 25.51 12.57
CA PRO A 201 -36.15 24.36 13.09
C PRO A 201 -37.58 24.22 12.54
N LYS A 202 -38.20 25.32 12.09
CA LYS A 202 -39.53 25.31 11.47
C LYS A 202 -39.57 24.64 10.10
N ASP A 203 -38.43 24.60 9.40
CA ASP A 203 -38.31 23.93 8.10
C ASP A 203 -38.16 22.40 8.25
N LEU A 204 -37.95 21.91 9.48
CA LEU A 204 -37.82 20.50 9.82
C LEU A 204 -39.15 19.93 10.32
N ILE A 205 -39.99 19.51 9.40
CA ILE A 205 -41.35 19.04 9.69
C ILE A 205 -41.30 17.57 10.17
N PRO A 206 -42.12 17.14 11.15
CA PRO A 206 -42.26 15.72 11.46
C PRO A 206 -42.63 14.89 10.23
N ALA A 207 -41.99 13.74 10.04
CA ALA A 207 -42.34 12.82 8.95
C ALA A 207 -43.75 12.26 9.17
N THR A 208 -44.56 12.17 8.11
CA THR A 208 -45.99 11.79 8.14
C THR A 208 -46.27 10.33 8.49
N THR A 209 -45.24 9.49 8.58
CA THR A 209 -45.38 8.11 9.08
C THR A 209 -45.45 8.11 10.59
N SER A 210 -46.59 7.68 11.12
CA SER A 210 -46.87 7.48 12.53
C SER A 210 -45.83 6.55 13.17
N SER A 211 -44.82 7.14 13.80
CA SER A 211 -44.29 6.68 15.08
C SER A 211 -43.29 7.70 15.62
N ASP A 212 -43.67 8.32 16.73
CA ASP A 212 -42.77 8.87 17.74
C ASP A 212 -41.82 7.79 18.35
N GLU A 213 -41.71 6.60 17.74
CA GLU A 213 -40.99 5.42 18.26
C GLU A 213 -39.89 4.86 17.35
N LEU A 214 -39.60 5.45 16.18
CA LEU A 214 -38.39 5.09 15.41
C LEU A 214 -37.12 5.74 15.99
N GLN A 215 -36.95 5.64 17.32
CA GLN A 215 -35.63 5.71 17.92
C GLN A 215 -34.90 4.41 17.53
N ARG A 216 -34.08 4.45 16.48
CA ARG A 216 -33.04 3.42 16.34
C ARG A 216 -32.17 3.49 17.60
N LYS A 217 -32.27 2.48 18.47
CA LYS A 217 -31.36 2.28 19.61
C LYS A 217 -29.96 1.92 19.07
N GLY A 218 -29.26 2.91 18.54
CA GLY A 218 -27.82 2.86 18.27
C GLY A 218 -27.03 3.51 19.41
N ASN A 219 -25.71 3.68 19.23
CA ASN A 219 -24.84 4.41 20.15
C ASN A 219 -25.15 5.94 20.27
N PHE A 220 -26.25 6.43 19.70
CA PHE A 220 -26.63 7.84 19.71
C PHE A 220 -27.55 8.15 20.87
N SER A 221 -27.25 9.21 21.62
CA SER A 221 -28.12 9.69 22.70
C SER A 221 -29.44 10.29 22.21
N TYR A 222 -29.50 10.71 20.94
CA TYR A 222 -30.72 11.20 20.29
C TYR A 222 -30.58 11.20 18.76
N LEU A 223 -31.56 10.60 18.08
CA LEU A 223 -31.71 10.55 16.63
C LEU A 223 -33.20 10.59 16.31
N CYS A 224 -33.64 11.54 15.48
CA CYS A 224 -35.04 11.60 15.03
C CYS A 224 -35.15 11.84 13.52
N LYS A 225 -36.25 11.36 12.92
CA LYS A 225 -36.53 11.50 11.49
C LYS A 225 -37.43 12.71 11.26
N ARG A 226 -37.06 13.56 10.29
CA ARG A 226 -37.80 14.76 9.87
C ARG A 226 -37.89 14.83 8.34
N MET A 227 -38.70 15.74 7.83
CA MET A 227 -38.79 16.11 6.42
C MET A 227 -38.17 17.49 6.25
N TYR A 228 -37.27 17.64 5.28
CA TYR A 228 -36.63 18.91 4.94
C TYR A 228 -36.54 19.02 3.41
N ASN A 229 -37.06 20.10 2.83
CA ASN A 229 -37.10 20.29 1.37
C ASN A 229 -37.65 19.07 0.59
N PHE A 230 -38.71 18.45 1.12
CA PHE A 230 -39.34 17.23 0.58
C PHE A 230 -38.44 15.98 0.57
N GLU A 231 -37.31 16.01 1.27
CA GLU A 231 -36.43 14.85 1.50
C GLU A 231 -36.51 14.40 2.96
N GLU A 232 -36.46 13.09 3.19
CA GLU A 232 -36.36 12.54 4.54
C GLU A 232 -34.94 12.75 5.10
N VAL A 233 -34.85 13.29 6.32
CA VAL A 233 -33.59 13.63 6.97
C VAL A 233 -33.49 13.04 8.38
N ALA A 234 -32.27 12.69 8.76
CA ALA A 234 -31.87 12.29 10.10
C ALA A 234 -31.36 13.51 10.88
N CYS A 235 -31.98 13.80 12.02
CA CYS A 235 -31.51 14.81 12.97
C CYS A 235 -30.78 14.11 14.11
N LYS A 236 -29.45 14.08 14.02
CA LYS A 236 -28.55 13.43 15.00
C LYS A 236 -28.04 14.46 15.99
N GLU A 237 -28.12 14.18 17.29
CA GLU A 237 -27.57 15.09 18.30
C GLU A 237 -26.07 15.32 18.11
N PHE A 238 -25.72 16.60 18.08
CA PHE A 238 -24.38 17.08 17.91
C PHE A 238 -23.91 17.72 19.21
N LYS A 239 -23.22 16.94 20.02
CA LYS A 239 -22.67 17.43 21.29
C LYS A 239 -21.45 18.29 21.01
N HIS A 240 -21.60 19.59 21.17
CA HIS A 240 -20.47 20.45 21.45
C HIS A 240 -19.80 19.91 22.72
N LYS A 241 -18.61 19.28 22.60
CA LYS A 241 -17.77 19.10 23.78
C LYS A 241 -17.45 20.52 24.25
N ASP A 242 -18.14 20.98 25.30
CA ASP A 242 -18.04 22.32 25.85
C ASP A 242 -16.58 22.72 25.95
N SER A 243 -16.14 23.54 25.00
CA SER A 243 -14.84 24.17 25.05
C SER A 243 -15.09 25.66 24.95
N ASN A 244 -14.84 26.36 26.06
CA ASN A 244 -14.64 27.81 26.06
C ASN A 244 -13.48 28.25 25.13
N ASP A 245 -12.75 27.29 24.55
CA ASP A 245 -11.73 27.49 23.53
C ASP A 245 -12.34 27.86 22.16
N ILE A 246 -12.24 29.15 21.83
CA ILE A 246 -12.65 29.75 20.57
C ILE A 246 -11.98 29.06 19.36
N LYS A 247 -10.72 28.64 19.48
CA LYS A 247 -9.98 28.01 18.36
C LYS A 247 -10.56 26.64 18.02
N LYS A 248 -10.95 25.87 19.03
CA LYS A 248 -11.57 24.55 18.84
C LYS A 248 -12.96 24.68 18.20
N LYS A 249 -13.74 25.69 18.61
CA LYS A 249 -15.04 26.00 17.99
C LYS A 249 -14.90 26.41 16.52
N GLN A 250 -13.91 27.25 16.19
CA GLN A 250 -13.60 27.64 14.80
C GLN A 250 -13.16 26.43 13.96
N LYS A 251 -12.34 25.53 14.53
CA LYS A 251 -11.92 24.29 13.85
C LYS A 251 -13.13 23.41 13.50
N ILE A 252 -14.06 23.23 14.43
CA ILE A 252 -15.28 22.45 14.23
C ILE A 252 -16.17 23.09 13.15
N GLN A 253 -16.39 24.41 13.20
CA GLN A 253 -17.20 25.11 12.18
C GLN A 253 -16.63 24.95 10.77
N LYS A 254 -15.30 25.05 10.65
CA LYS A 254 -14.60 24.83 9.39
C LYS A 254 -14.73 23.38 8.89
N GLN A 255 -14.64 22.39 9.78
CA GLN A 255 -14.85 20.98 9.42
C GLN A 255 -16.27 20.73 8.90
N LEU A 256 -17.28 21.32 9.54
CA LEU A 256 -18.68 21.18 9.11
C LEU A 256 -18.96 21.89 7.77
N ALA A 257 -18.36 23.07 7.54
CA ALA A 257 -18.45 23.75 6.24
C ALA A 257 -17.77 22.94 5.12
N ILE A 258 -16.65 22.26 5.42
CA ILE A 258 -16.04 21.32 4.47
C ILE A 258 -16.99 20.15 4.22
N LEU A 259 -17.57 19.54 5.26
CA LEU A 259 -18.50 18.41 5.13
C LEU A 259 -19.71 18.75 4.25
N GLU A 260 -20.23 19.97 4.36
CA GLU A 260 -21.28 20.49 3.48
C GLU A 260 -20.86 20.42 2.00
N ARG A 261 -19.63 20.83 1.66
CA ARG A 261 -19.10 20.71 0.29
C ARG A 261 -18.86 19.26 -0.13
N LEU A 262 -18.39 18.40 0.77
CA LEU A 262 -18.20 16.98 0.47
C LEU A 262 -19.50 16.27 0.13
N SER A 263 -20.63 16.79 0.59
CA SER A 263 -21.97 16.25 0.38
C SER A 263 -22.45 16.28 -1.08
N GLU A 264 -21.78 17.06 -1.93
CA GLU A 264 -22.00 17.05 -3.39
C GLU A 264 -21.55 15.73 -4.04
N CYS A 265 -20.63 15.00 -3.40
CA CYS A 265 -20.25 13.68 -3.86
C CYS A 265 -21.34 12.66 -3.48
N LYS A 266 -21.93 11.99 -4.48
CA LYS A 266 -23.02 11.03 -4.29
C LYS A 266 -22.66 9.83 -3.39
N TYR A 267 -21.37 9.53 -3.23
CA TYR A 267 -20.84 8.44 -2.39
C TYR A 267 -20.55 8.87 -0.95
N ILE A 268 -20.78 10.13 -0.61
CA ILE A 268 -20.69 10.68 0.75
C ILE A 268 -22.11 10.91 1.27
N LEU A 269 -22.34 10.66 2.56
CA LEU A 269 -23.64 10.94 3.18
C LEU A 269 -23.87 12.45 3.21
N LYS A 270 -24.99 12.89 2.64
CA LYS A 270 -25.30 14.32 2.51
C LYS A 270 -25.54 14.94 3.88
N PHE A 271 -24.83 16.02 4.17
CA PHE A 271 -24.98 16.89 5.32
C PHE A 271 -25.63 18.19 4.87
N TYR A 272 -26.83 18.48 5.39
CA TYR A 272 -27.61 19.65 5.00
C TYR A 272 -27.26 20.88 5.83
N GLY A 273 -26.80 20.68 7.07
CA GLY A 273 -26.49 21.77 7.98
C GLY A 273 -26.74 21.42 9.43
N LEU A 274 -26.73 22.44 10.28
CA LEU A 274 -27.06 22.35 11.69
C LEU A 274 -28.45 22.92 11.96
N SER A 275 -29.11 22.43 12.99
CA SER A 275 -30.34 23.01 13.52
C SER A 275 -30.44 22.79 15.03
N ARG A 276 -31.55 23.23 15.62
CA ARG A 276 -31.87 23.00 17.03
C ARG A 276 -33.28 22.43 17.17
N ILE A 277 -33.39 21.22 17.70
CA ILE A 277 -34.67 20.54 17.93
C ILE A 277 -34.78 20.24 19.42
N GLU A 278 -35.90 20.60 20.05
CA GLU A 278 -36.19 20.28 21.45
C GLU A 278 -35.06 20.72 22.42
N GLY A 279 -34.43 21.86 22.13
CA GLY A 279 -33.32 22.41 22.93
C GLY A 279 -31.97 21.73 22.71
N LYS A 280 -31.86 20.76 21.80
CA LYS A 280 -30.61 20.07 21.44
C LYS A 280 -30.08 20.58 20.10
N ASP A 281 -28.78 20.81 20.02
CA ASP A 281 -28.11 21.08 18.74
C ASP A 281 -27.99 19.77 17.96
N VAL A 282 -28.39 19.78 16.69
CA VAL A 282 -28.44 18.59 15.84
C VAL A 282 -27.75 18.83 14.50
N GLN A 283 -27.10 17.78 13.98
CA GLN A 283 -26.69 17.68 12.58
C GLN A 283 -27.86 17.12 11.77
N VAL A 284 -28.20 17.80 10.67
CA VAL A 284 -29.22 17.36 9.72
C VAL A 284 -28.52 16.63 8.57
N LEU A 285 -28.75 15.32 8.48
CA LEU A 285 -28.11 14.39 7.55
C LEU A 285 -29.16 13.73 6.66
N GLN A 286 -28.76 13.22 5.51
CA GLN A 286 -29.62 12.36 4.69
C GLN A 286 -30.07 11.14 5.51
N TRP A 287 -31.35 10.82 5.43
CA TRP A 287 -31.86 9.58 5.99
C TRP A 287 -31.35 8.38 5.18
N ALA A 288 -30.88 7.34 5.88
CA ALA A 288 -30.43 6.08 5.29
C ALA A 288 -31.36 4.96 5.77
N GLU A 289 -32.23 4.50 4.87
CA GLU A 289 -33.35 3.61 5.20
C GLU A 289 -32.88 2.29 5.79
N LEU A 290 -31.74 1.77 5.36
CA LEU A 290 -31.23 0.47 5.79
C LEU A 290 -30.23 0.56 6.96
N GLY A 291 -29.92 1.77 7.44
CA GLY A 291 -28.95 1.96 8.52
C GLY A 291 -27.52 1.90 8.01
N SER A 292 -26.61 1.35 8.83
CA SER A 292 -25.22 1.12 8.42
C SER A 292 -25.09 -0.18 7.62
N LEU A 293 -24.00 -0.34 6.88
CA LEU A 293 -23.67 -1.59 6.17
C LEU A 293 -23.55 -2.75 7.16
N LYS A 294 -23.10 -2.47 8.39
CA LYS A 294 -23.12 -3.44 9.49
C LYS A 294 -24.52 -3.90 9.85
N ASP A 295 -25.47 -2.98 9.97
CA ASP A 295 -26.87 -3.33 10.23
C ASP A 295 -27.45 -4.19 9.09
N VAL A 296 -27.08 -3.89 7.84
CA VAL A 296 -27.52 -4.66 6.66
C VAL A 296 -27.02 -6.09 6.70
N TYR A 297 -25.70 -6.31 6.85
CA TYR A 297 -25.14 -7.67 6.84
C TYR A 297 -25.46 -8.45 8.12
N THR A 298 -25.78 -7.78 9.23
CA THR A 298 -26.22 -8.46 10.46
C THR A 298 -27.64 -9.01 10.33
N ALA A 299 -28.46 -8.40 9.48
CA ALA A 299 -29.85 -8.79 9.27
C ALA A 299 -30.04 -9.69 8.04
N ASN A 300 -29.11 -9.69 7.09
CA ASN A 300 -29.25 -10.33 5.80
C ASN A 300 -27.89 -10.73 5.23
N ASP A 301 -27.85 -11.76 4.38
CA ASP A 301 -26.64 -12.13 3.66
C ASP A 301 -26.56 -11.39 2.30
N ILE A 302 -25.38 -10.91 1.95
CA ILE A 302 -25.15 -10.12 0.72
C ILE A 302 -24.45 -11.00 -0.33
N ASP A 303 -24.97 -11.02 -1.55
CA ASP A 303 -24.35 -11.78 -2.64
C ASP A 303 -23.03 -11.14 -3.13
N TRP A 304 -22.19 -11.95 -3.79
CA TRP A 304 -20.88 -11.52 -4.27
C TRP A 304 -20.92 -10.37 -5.29
N VAL A 305 -21.92 -10.31 -6.17
CA VAL A 305 -22.03 -9.23 -7.16
C VAL A 305 -22.42 -7.92 -6.47
N THR A 306 -23.34 -7.96 -5.49
CA THR A 306 -23.68 -6.79 -4.67
C THR A 306 -22.48 -6.34 -3.82
N LYS A 307 -21.69 -7.27 -3.24
CA LYS A 307 -20.44 -6.95 -2.55
C LYS A 307 -19.45 -6.19 -3.43
N VAL A 308 -19.27 -6.60 -4.69
CA VAL A 308 -18.44 -5.87 -5.67
C VAL A 308 -18.98 -4.46 -5.90
N SER A 309 -20.29 -4.30 -6.10
CA SER A 309 -20.90 -2.98 -6.31
C SER A 309 -20.70 -2.07 -5.09
N ILE A 310 -20.91 -2.58 -3.88
CA ILE A 310 -20.73 -1.84 -2.63
C ILE A 310 -19.26 -1.41 -2.47
N ALA A 311 -18.32 -2.36 -2.61
CA ALA A 311 -16.88 -2.09 -2.50
C ALA A 311 -16.41 -1.00 -3.48
N ARG A 312 -16.83 -1.09 -4.75
CA ARG A 312 -16.54 -0.09 -5.79
C ARG A 312 -17.05 1.29 -5.39
N ASP A 313 -18.32 1.39 -4.97
CA ASP A 313 -18.95 2.68 -4.67
C ASP A 313 -18.37 3.33 -3.40
N ILE A 314 -17.96 2.54 -2.39
CA ILE A 314 -17.18 3.06 -1.26
C ILE A 314 -15.80 3.56 -1.73
N CYS A 315 -15.11 2.79 -2.59
CA CYS A 315 -13.80 3.18 -3.12
C CYS A 315 -13.87 4.50 -3.92
N ARG A 316 -14.94 4.74 -4.68
CA ARG A 316 -15.22 6.02 -5.34
C ARG A 316 -15.31 7.18 -4.34
N GLY A 317 -15.96 6.97 -3.20
CA GLY A 317 -15.99 7.93 -2.11
C GLY A 317 -14.61 8.20 -1.53
N LEU A 318 -13.78 7.17 -1.32
CA LEU A 318 -12.40 7.32 -0.85
C LEU A 318 -11.51 8.07 -1.85
N ALA A 319 -11.60 7.74 -3.13
CA ALA A 319 -10.88 8.45 -4.19
C ALA A 319 -11.28 9.93 -4.25
N PHE A 320 -12.57 10.24 -4.03
CA PHE A 320 -13.03 11.62 -3.88
C PHE A 320 -12.35 12.30 -2.68
N LEU A 321 -12.36 11.68 -1.49
CA LEU A 321 -11.74 12.24 -0.28
C LEU A 321 -10.23 12.47 -0.44
N GLU A 322 -9.51 11.55 -1.07
CA GLU A 322 -8.09 11.71 -1.40
C GLU A 322 -7.86 12.90 -2.35
N SER A 323 -8.70 13.06 -3.38
CA SER A 323 -8.57 14.17 -4.34
C SER A 323 -8.73 15.54 -3.70
N VAL A 324 -9.55 15.62 -2.64
CA VAL A 324 -9.72 16.83 -1.84
C VAL A 324 -8.76 16.88 -0.65
N GLU A 325 -7.83 15.93 -0.48
CA GLU A 325 -6.82 15.82 0.61
C GLU A 325 -7.43 15.71 2.01
N ILE A 326 -8.54 14.99 2.14
CA ILE A 326 -9.22 14.71 3.41
C ILE A 326 -9.07 13.23 3.73
N LEU A 327 -8.61 12.94 4.94
CA LEU A 327 -8.57 11.60 5.49
C LEU A 327 -9.77 11.44 6.44
N HIS A 328 -10.45 10.30 6.36
CA HIS A 328 -11.63 9.95 7.14
C HIS A 328 -11.28 9.50 8.57
N HIS A 329 -10.20 8.73 8.73
CA HIS A 329 -9.70 8.15 10.00
C HIS A 329 -10.50 7.01 10.64
N ASP A 330 -11.66 6.65 10.10
CA ASP A 330 -12.55 5.63 10.69
C ASP A 330 -13.36 4.90 9.60
N ILE A 331 -12.67 4.23 8.67
CA ILE A 331 -13.30 3.47 7.58
C ILE A 331 -13.60 2.05 8.05
N ARG A 332 -14.90 1.73 8.19
CA ARG A 332 -15.45 0.42 8.63
C ARG A 332 -16.95 0.37 8.36
N ALA A 333 -17.58 -0.81 8.39
CA ALA A 333 -18.96 -0.95 7.91
C ALA A 333 -19.99 -0.17 8.75
N GLU A 334 -19.71 0.03 10.05
CA GLU A 334 -20.52 0.87 10.96
C GLU A 334 -20.62 2.34 10.47
N ASN A 335 -19.63 2.81 9.71
CA ASN A 335 -19.57 4.18 9.18
C ASN A 335 -19.92 4.27 7.69
N ILE A 336 -20.43 3.20 7.09
CA ILE A 336 -20.98 3.20 5.73
C ILE A 336 -22.50 3.14 5.86
N MET A 337 -23.20 4.20 5.49
CA MET A 337 -24.67 4.24 5.52
C MET A 337 -25.25 3.67 4.22
N MET A 338 -26.38 2.98 4.33
CA MET A 338 -27.03 2.27 3.25
C MET A 338 -28.42 2.86 2.97
N THR A 339 -28.60 3.35 1.74
CA THR A 339 -29.89 3.84 1.23
C THR A 339 -30.85 2.68 0.95
N ALA A 340 -32.13 2.99 0.72
CA ALA A 340 -33.15 2.00 0.35
C ALA A 340 -32.80 1.12 -0.87
N ASP A 341 -31.99 1.63 -1.80
CA ASP A 341 -31.51 0.93 -3.00
C ASP A 341 -30.13 0.26 -2.80
N TYR A 342 -29.72 0.03 -1.55
CA TYR A 342 -28.45 -0.58 -1.15
C TYR A 342 -27.21 0.14 -1.71
N LYS A 343 -27.27 1.46 -1.85
CA LYS A 343 -26.09 2.26 -2.23
C LYS A 343 -25.33 2.70 -0.99
N PRO A 344 -24.01 2.46 -0.93
CA PRO A 344 -23.21 2.86 0.20
C PRO A 344 -22.88 4.35 0.16
N LYS A 345 -22.89 4.97 1.33
CA LYS A 345 -22.49 6.37 1.55
C LYS A 345 -21.56 6.45 2.74
N ILE A 346 -20.35 6.95 2.52
CA ILE A 346 -19.39 7.17 3.61
C ILE A 346 -19.95 8.24 4.56
N ALA A 347 -19.97 7.93 5.85
CA ALA A 347 -20.53 8.78 6.90
C ALA A 347 -19.60 8.85 8.11
N ASN A 348 -19.97 9.67 9.10
CA ASN A 348 -19.23 9.84 10.36
C ASN A 348 -17.84 10.50 10.21
N PHE A 349 -17.85 11.76 9.79
CA PHE A 349 -16.65 12.58 9.62
C PHE A 349 -16.15 13.24 10.92
N ASP A 350 -16.58 12.76 12.09
CA ASP A 350 -16.31 13.39 13.40
C ASP A 350 -14.80 13.48 13.71
N VAL A 351 -14.00 12.56 13.18
CA VAL A 351 -12.54 12.50 13.34
C VAL A 351 -11.76 12.83 12.06
N ALA A 352 -12.47 13.17 10.99
CA ALA A 352 -11.88 13.45 9.68
C ALA A 352 -11.06 14.75 9.72
N ARG A 353 -9.93 14.74 9.00
CA ARG A 353 -8.98 15.85 9.00
C ARG A 353 -8.13 15.86 7.73
N ARG A 354 -7.36 16.94 7.56
CA ARG A 354 -6.45 17.08 6.42
C ARG A 354 -5.24 16.18 6.61
N GLN A 355 -4.66 15.74 5.49
CA GLN A 355 -3.46 14.90 5.47
C GLN A 355 -2.26 15.50 6.23
N ASN A 356 -2.13 16.83 6.26
CA ASN A 356 -1.00 17.53 6.90
C ASN A 356 -1.31 18.07 8.31
N GLU A 357 -2.49 17.77 8.87
CA GLU A 357 -2.81 18.18 10.24
C GLU A 357 -2.22 17.21 11.28
N THR A 358 -1.80 17.75 12.43
CA THR A 358 -1.26 16.95 13.53
C THR A 358 -2.24 15.86 13.97
N THR A 359 -1.72 14.65 14.07
CA THR A 359 -2.47 13.46 14.47
C THR A 359 -3.07 13.66 15.86
N SER A 360 -4.40 13.64 15.96
CA SER A 360 -5.15 13.71 17.22
C SER A 360 -5.51 12.30 17.72
N GLU A 361 -5.79 12.17 19.02
CA GLU A 361 -6.29 10.92 19.62
C GLU A 361 -7.63 10.51 18.99
N ILE A 362 -7.77 9.21 18.69
CA ILE A 362 -9.01 8.62 18.16
C ILE A 362 -9.91 8.31 19.37
N PRO A 363 -11.15 8.84 19.43
CA PRO A 363 -12.14 8.44 20.42
C PRO A 363 -12.42 6.94 20.34
N ASP A 364 -12.58 6.26 21.48
CA ASP A 364 -12.92 4.84 21.56
C ASP A 364 -11.97 3.90 20.77
N LEU A 365 -10.66 4.11 20.95
CA LEU A 365 -9.57 3.32 20.34
C LEU A 365 -9.80 1.80 20.48
N LYS A 366 -10.46 1.36 21.56
CA LYS A 366 -10.80 -0.04 21.82
C LYS A 366 -11.62 -0.68 20.70
N LYS A 367 -12.55 0.05 20.11
CA LYS A 367 -13.39 -0.47 19.02
C LYS A 367 -12.70 -0.34 17.67
N VAL A 368 -12.04 0.78 17.41
CA VAL A 368 -11.51 1.10 16.07
C VAL A 368 -10.25 0.26 15.73
N VAL A 369 -9.53 -0.26 16.73
CA VAL A 369 -8.25 -0.99 16.53
C VAL A 369 -8.29 -2.12 15.51
N ARG A 370 -9.45 -2.78 15.36
CA ARG A 370 -9.67 -3.90 14.43
C ARG A 370 -9.47 -3.51 12.96
N TRP A 371 -9.63 -2.23 12.62
CA TRP A 371 -9.42 -1.69 11.27
C TRP A 371 -8.17 -0.81 11.16
N MET A 372 -7.38 -0.67 12.22
CA MET A 372 -6.25 0.27 12.25
C MET A 372 -4.97 -0.32 11.68
N ALA A 373 -4.29 0.47 10.85
CA ALA A 373 -2.98 0.12 10.30
C ALA A 373 -1.89 -0.01 11.39
N PRO A 374 -0.93 -0.94 11.26
CA PRO A 374 0.08 -1.22 12.29
C PRO A 374 0.94 -0.01 12.65
N GLU A 375 1.34 0.81 11.67
CA GLU A 375 2.09 2.05 11.90
C GLU A 375 1.29 3.06 12.72
N LYS A 376 -0.02 3.14 12.48
CA LYS A 376 -0.88 4.05 13.23
C LYS A 376 -1.02 3.61 14.68
N ILE A 377 -1.14 2.29 14.91
CA ILE A 377 -1.18 1.69 16.24
C ILE A 377 0.14 1.97 16.99
N LYS A 378 1.29 1.94 16.30
CA LYS A 378 2.61 2.26 16.86
C LYS A 378 2.80 3.74 17.20
N GLY A 379 1.83 4.60 16.86
CA GLY A 379 1.89 6.04 17.13
C GLY A 379 2.49 6.87 15.99
N GLU A 380 2.72 6.28 14.81
CA GLU A 380 3.19 7.00 13.64
C GLU A 380 2.10 7.89 13.02
N SER A 381 2.51 8.77 12.10
CA SER A 381 1.61 9.67 11.39
C SER A 381 0.56 8.91 10.57
N TYR A 382 -0.69 9.37 10.64
CA TYR A 382 -1.75 8.81 9.82
C TYR A 382 -1.66 9.34 8.39
N THR A 383 -1.71 8.45 7.40
CA THR A 383 -1.59 8.78 5.98
C THR A 383 -2.69 8.11 5.17
N THR A 384 -2.80 8.42 3.87
CA THR A 384 -3.68 7.69 2.94
C THR A 384 -3.43 6.18 2.96
N ARG A 385 -2.19 5.74 3.23
CA ARG A 385 -1.86 4.30 3.37
C ARG A 385 -2.53 3.65 4.57
N CYS A 386 -2.86 4.42 5.61
CA CYS A 386 -3.66 3.93 6.73
C CYS A 386 -5.12 3.74 6.32
N GLU A 387 -5.68 4.63 5.49
CA GLU A 387 -7.05 4.47 4.97
C GLU A 387 -7.18 3.24 4.07
N ILE A 388 -6.19 3.00 3.21
CA ILE A 388 -6.12 1.80 2.37
C ILE A 388 -6.14 0.54 3.23
N PHE A 389 -5.38 0.52 4.33
CA PHE A 389 -5.39 -0.61 5.26
C PHE A 389 -6.79 -0.82 5.86
N SER A 390 -7.41 0.25 6.37
CA SER A 390 -8.76 0.19 6.94
C SER A 390 -9.80 -0.26 5.91
N PHE A 391 -9.67 0.17 4.66
CA PHE A 391 -10.51 -0.32 3.56
C PHE A 391 -10.29 -1.81 3.27
N GLY A 392 -9.06 -2.31 3.34
CA GLY A 392 -8.77 -3.75 3.23
C GLY A 392 -9.47 -4.57 4.33
N MET A 393 -9.45 -4.08 5.57
CA MET A 393 -10.18 -4.69 6.68
C MET A 393 -11.71 -4.59 6.50
N LEU A 394 -12.22 -3.49 5.93
CA LEU A 394 -13.62 -3.32 5.56
C LEU A 394 -14.05 -4.30 4.45
N LEU A 395 -13.20 -4.56 3.45
CA LEU A 395 -13.49 -5.58 2.44
C LEU A 395 -13.58 -6.97 3.06
N TRP A 396 -12.71 -7.26 4.02
CA TRP A 396 -12.79 -8.51 4.78
C TRP A 396 -14.08 -8.58 5.61
N GLU A 397 -14.42 -7.52 6.33
CA GLU A 397 -15.68 -7.39 7.09
C GLU A 397 -16.91 -7.60 6.20
N LEU A 398 -16.94 -6.98 5.02
CA LEU A 398 -18.01 -7.15 4.03
C LEU A 398 -18.05 -8.59 3.46
N THR A 399 -16.89 -9.22 3.29
CA THR A 399 -16.81 -10.57 2.71
C THR A 399 -17.40 -11.60 3.65
N TYR A 400 -17.00 -11.55 4.92
CA TYR A 400 -17.36 -12.53 5.95
C TYR A 400 -18.52 -12.11 6.84
N GLU A 401 -19.04 -10.90 6.63
CA GLU A 401 -20.22 -10.35 7.31
C GLU A 401 -20.09 -10.42 8.84
N LYS A 402 -18.88 -10.11 9.32
CA LYS A 402 -18.51 -10.17 10.73
C LYS A 402 -17.39 -9.19 11.07
N GLU A 403 -17.30 -8.82 12.35
CA GLU A 403 -16.24 -7.90 12.79
C GLU A 403 -14.85 -8.55 12.66
N PRO A 404 -13.82 -7.82 12.19
CA PRO A 404 -12.47 -8.33 12.19
C PRO A 404 -11.98 -8.63 13.61
N TYR A 405 -11.29 -9.75 13.76
CA TYR A 405 -10.75 -10.28 14.99
C TYR A 405 -11.82 -10.60 16.04
N GLN A 406 -13.07 -10.84 15.63
CA GLN A 406 -14.20 -11.05 16.55
C GLN A 406 -13.97 -12.18 17.58
N ASP A 407 -13.12 -13.16 17.25
CA ASP A 407 -12.80 -14.29 18.13
C ASP A 407 -11.83 -13.87 19.26
N PHE A 408 -11.40 -12.61 19.27
CA PHE A 408 -10.51 -12.02 20.26
C PHE A 408 -11.18 -10.80 20.93
N ASP A 409 -11.28 -10.83 22.26
CA ASP A 409 -11.91 -9.77 23.04
C ASP A 409 -10.92 -8.74 23.60
N SER A 410 -9.65 -9.12 23.76
CA SER A 410 -8.63 -8.25 24.36
C SER A 410 -8.11 -7.22 23.35
N PHE A 411 -8.39 -5.94 23.63
CA PHE A 411 -7.87 -4.81 22.86
C PHE A 411 -6.34 -4.87 22.67
N GLU A 412 -5.60 -5.13 23.75
CA GLU A 412 -4.13 -5.17 23.69
C GLU A 412 -3.64 -6.40 22.91
N TYR A 413 -4.40 -7.50 22.94
CA TYR A 413 -4.11 -8.69 22.16
C TYR A 413 -4.28 -8.45 20.65
N ILE A 414 -5.42 -7.89 20.22
CA ILE A 414 -5.66 -7.53 18.81
C ILE A 414 -4.58 -6.58 18.31
N LYS A 415 -4.27 -5.55 19.11
CA LYS A 415 -3.22 -4.59 18.83
C LYS A 415 -1.87 -5.29 18.57
N ASN A 416 -1.49 -6.23 19.44
CA ASN A 416 -0.25 -7.00 19.30
C ASN A 416 -0.28 -7.94 18.09
N LEU A 417 -1.41 -8.59 17.79
CA LEU A 417 -1.57 -9.40 16.58
C LEU A 417 -1.27 -8.58 15.32
N VAL A 418 -1.93 -7.43 15.18
CA VAL A 418 -1.78 -6.55 14.01
C VAL A 418 -0.34 -6.03 13.88
N ILE A 419 0.26 -5.57 14.99
CA ILE A 419 1.66 -5.09 15.03
C ILE A 419 2.65 -6.18 14.59
N ASN A 420 2.38 -7.44 14.95
CA ASN A 420 3.23 -8.60 14.65
C ASN A 420 2.94 -9.23 13.27
N GLY A 421 2.16 -8.55 12.42
CA GLY A 421 1.91 -8.99 11.04
C GLY A 421 0.81 -10.04 10.89
N TYR A 422 0.05 -10.34 11.96
CA TYR A 422 -1.12 -11.20 11.81
C TYR A 422 -2.22 -10.45 11.04
N ARG A 423 -2.88 -11.18 10.15
CA ARG A 423 -4.06 -10.74 9.39
C ARG A 423 -5.13 -11.81 9.49
N GLU A 424 -6.36 -11.37 9.29
CA GLU A 424 -7.49 -12.28 9.25
C GLU A 424 -7.33 -13.35 8.17
N LYS A 425 -7.93 -14.52 8.43
CA LYS A 425 -7.86 -15.64 7.48
C LYS A 425 -8.74 -15.34 6.27
N ILE A 426 -8.21 -15.59 5.08
CA ILE A 426 -9.01 -15.60 3.84
C ILE A 426 -9.18 -17.06 3.42
N SER A 427 -10.40 -17.55 3.56
CA SER A 427 -10.87 -18.82 2.98
C SER A 427 -12.27 -18.63 2.44
N PHE A 428 -12.57 -19.22 1.30
CA PHE A 428 -13.90 -19.12 0.69
C PHE A 428 -14.56 -20.49 0.62
N CYS A 429 -15.89 -20.53 0.72
CA CYS A 429 -16.64 -21.72 0.38
C CYS A 429 -16.35 -22.13 -1.08
N PRO A 430 -15.96 -23.40 -1.34
CA PRO A 430 -15.81 -23.90 -2.68
C PRO A 430 -17.10 -23.71 -3.48
N THR A 431 -16.98 -23.23 -4.72
CA THR A 431 -18.12 -23.01 -5.62
C THR A 431 -17.80 -23.52 -7.03
N GLN A 432 -18.81 -24.06 -7.69
CA GLN A 432 -18.74 -24.42 -9.11
C GLN A 432 -19.05 -23.22 -10.02
N ASP A 433 -19.58 -22.13 -9.46
CA ASP A 433 -19.82 -20.90 -10.21
C ASP A 433 -18.49 -20.19 -10.49
N SER A 434 -18.03 -20.30 -11.73
CA SER A 434 -16.81 -19.64 -12.21
C SER A 434 -16.82 -18.12 -12.03
N THR A 435 -17.99 -17.48 -12.04
CA THR A 435 -18.14 -16.04 -11.79
C THR A 435 -17.79 -15.72 -10.35
N ILE A 436 -18.43 -16.40 -9.39
CA ILE A 436 -18.18 -16.21 -7.97
C ILE A 436 -16.74 -16.56 -7.62
N LYS A 437 -16.21 -17.66 -8.16
CA LYS A 437 -14.81 -18.06 -7.97
C LYS A 437 -13.82 -16.98 -8.42
N ASN A 438 -14.07 -16.35 -9.56
CA ASN A 438 -13.22 -15.26 -10.04
C ASN A 438 -13.34 -14.01 -9.15
N ILE A 439 -14.56 -13.64 -8.73
CA ILE A 439 -14.76 -12.50 -7.81
C ILE A 439 -14.02 -12.75 -6.49
N GLN A 440 -14.13 -13.96 -5.92
CA GLN A 440 -13.43 -14.37 -4.70
C GLN A 440 -11.91 -14.20 -4.83
N GLN A 441 -11.32 -14.69 -5.92
CA GLN A 441 -9.89 -14.58 -6.18
C GLN A 441 -9.42 -13.13 -6.29
N GLU A 442 -10.19 -12.28 -6.99
CA GLU A 442 -9.87 -10.86 -7.13
C GLU A 442 -10.02 -10.10 -5.80
N PHE A 443 -11.06 -10.40 -5.02
CA PHE A 443 -11.22 -9.86 -3.65
C PHE A 443 -10.06 -10.25 -2.75
N GLU A 444 -9.61 -11.50 -2.80
CA GLU A 444 -8.42 -11.97 -2.07
C GLU A 444 -7.16 -11.18 -2.47
N CYS A 445 -6.92 -11.01 -3.78
CA CYS A 445 -5.79 -10.23 -4.28
C CYS A 445 -5.83 -8.76 -3.83
N ILE A 446 -7.01 -8.12 -3.86
CA ILE A 446 -7.20 -6.74 -3.42
C ILE A 446 -7.00 -6.62 -1.90
N MET A 447 -7.62 -7.50 -1.09
CA MET A 447 -7.43 -7.52 0.37
C MET A 447 -5.96 -7.69 0.72
N LYS A 448 -5.28 -8.67 0.11
CA LYS A 448 -3.84 -8.90 0.31
C LYS A 448 -2.99 -7.68 -0.01
N SER A 449 -3.29 -6.98 -1.10
CA SER A 449 -2.54 -5.79 -1.52
C SER A 449 -2.80 -4.55 -0.65
N THR A 450 -3.95 -4.46 0.02
CA THR A 450 -4.34 -3.28 0.82
C THR A 450 -3.84 -3.33 2.26
N TRP A 451 -3.70 -4.52 2.86
CA TRP A 451 -3.32 -4.67 4.28
C TRP A 451 -1.86 -5.10 4.54
N GLN A 452 -0.96 -4.85 3.59
CA GLN A 452 0.49 -5.12 3.73
C GLN A 452 1.09 -4.45 4.97
N ASP A 453 2.05 -5.09 5.64
CA ASP A 453 2.70 -4.51 6.84
C ASP A 453 3.43 -3.20 6.51
N ASN A 454 4.23 -3.20 5.45
CA ASN A 454 4.94 -2.00 4.99
C ASN A 454 3.98 -1.09 4.22
N PRO A 455 3.71 0.15 4.68
CA PRO A 455 2.80 1.08 4.01
C PRO A 455 3.21 1.40 2.57
N LYS A 456 4.51 1.31 2.25
CA LYS A 456 5.04 1.57 0.89
C LYS A 456 4.71 0.46 -0.11
N LEU A 457 4.44 -0.76 0.38
CA LEU A 457 4.06 -1.91 -0.44
C LEU A 457 2.55 -2.05 -0.61
N ARG A 458 1.76 -1.26 0.12
CA ARG A 458 0.31 -1.25 -0.07
C ARG A 458 -0.04 -0.72 -1.45
N MET A 459 -1.16 -1.18 -1.97
CA MET A 459 -1.80 -0.62 -3.16
C MET A 459 -2.14 0.86 -2.97
N GLY A 460 -2.03 1.67 -4.02
CA GLY A 460 -2.48 3.07 -4.01
C GLY A 460 -4.00 3.17 -4.20
N VAL A 461 -4.63 4.27 -3.78
CA VAL A 461 -6.09 4.49 -3.98
C VAL A 461 -6.46 4.44 -5.46
N GLY A 462 -5.63 5.01 -6.35
CA GLY A 462 -5.85 4.94 -7.79
C GLY A 462 -5.87 3.50 -8.34
N GLU A 463 -4.88 2.69 -7.97
CA GLU A 463 -4.81 1.28 -8.36
C GLU A 463 -5.97 0.46 -7.77
N LEU A 464 -6.33 0.71 -6.51
CA LEU A 464 -7.48 0.10 -5.85
C LEU A 464 -8.80 0.41 -6.58
N TYR A 465 -9.01 1.67 -6.92
CA TYR A 465 -10.17 2.12 -7.69
C TYR A 465 -10.27 1.35 -9.00
N LEU A 466 -9.18 1.23 -9.74
CA LEU A 466 -9.16 0.58 -11.04
C LEU A 466 -9.46 -0.90 -10.97
N ASN A 467 -8.89 -1.59 -9.99
CA ASN A 467 -9.15 -3.01 -9.80
C ASN A 467 -10.64 -3.25 -9.49
N LEU A 468 -11.26 -2.40 -8.65
CA LEU A 468 -12.67 -2.50 -8.34
C LEU A 468 -13.59 -2.06 -9.49
N GLU A 469 -13.22 -1.04 -10.28
CA GLU A 469 -13.96 -0.67 -11.49
C GLU A 469 -13.93 -1.79 -12.52
N LYS A 470 -12.75 -2.31 -12.87
CA LYS A 470 -12.60 -3.41 -13.84
C LYS A 470 -13.40 -4.64 -13.40
N LEU A 471 -13.35 -4.96 -12.11
CA LEU A 471 -14.10 -6.07 -11.55
C LEU A 471 -15.61 -5.83 -11.69
N ALA A 472 -16.07 -4.62 -11.38
CA ALA A 472 -17.48 -4.29 -11.48
C ALA A 472 -17.98 -4.16 -12.92
N GLU A 473 -17.20 -3.62 -13.85
CA GLU A 473 -17.55 -3.57 -15.28
C GLU A 473 -17.78 -4.97 -15.86
N LYS A 474 -17.03 -5.96 -15.36
CA LYS A 474 -17.13 -7.34 -15.79
C LYS A 474 -18.38 -8.05 -15.24
N TYR A 475 -18.80 -7.73 -14.02
CA TYR A 475 -19.79 -8.53 -13.29
C TYR A 475 -21.06 -7.79 -12.84
N VAL A 476 -21.03 -6.48 -12.71
CA VAL A 476 -22.16 -5.62 -12.27
C VAL A 476 -22.76 -4.94 -13.50
N LYS A 477 -23.96 -5.35 -13.92
CA LYS A 477 -24.62 -4.75 -15.08
C LYS A 477 -25.45 -3.53 -14.69
N PRO A 478 -25.60 -2.54 -15.59
CA PRO A 478 -26.51 -1.42 -15.36
C PRO A 478 -27.94 -1.91 -15.13
N GLY A 479 -28.53 -1.52 -13.99
CA GLY A 479 -29.89 -1.92 -13.61
C GLY A 479 -30.00 -3.23 -12.83
N ASP A 480 -28.89 -3.92 -12.55
CA ASP A 480 -28.91 -5.08 -11.65
C ASP A 480 -29.42 -4.66 -10.26
N LEU A 481 -30.45 -5.35 -9.79
CA LEU A 481 -30.96 -5.17 -8.44
C LEU A 481 -30.04 -5.89 -7.44
N PRO A 482 -29.76 -5.28 -6.27
CA PRO A 482 -29.04 -5.94 -5.18
C PRO A 482 -29.70 -7.27 -4.82
N LYS A 483 -28.89 -8.33 -4.67
CA LYS A 483 -29.36 -9.64 -4.21
C LYS A 483 -29.01 -9.80 -2.75
N ILE A 484 -30.06 -9.90 -1.95
CA ILE A 484 -30.01 -9.94 -0.50
C ILE A 484 -30.81 -11.17 -0.07
N PHE A 485 -30.18 -12.01 0.73
CA PHE A 485 -30.70 -13.28 1.21
C PHE A 485 -30.98 -13.19 2.71
N ASN A 486 -31.69 -14.17 3.27
CA ASN A 486 -31.92 -14.17 4.71
C ASN A 486 -30.60 -14.39 5.46
N ASP A 487 -30.51 -13.91 6.71
CA ASP A 487 -29.35 -14.16 7.59
C ASP A 487 -28.99 -15.65 7.61
N LYS A 488 -27.71 -15.96 7.37
CA LYS A 488 -27.12 -17.30 7.34
C LYS A 488 -27.67 -18.21 6.25
N GLU A 489 -28.18 -17.67 5.16
CA GLU A 489 -28.54 -18.46 3.97
C GLU A 489 -27.28 -18.88 3.18
N LEU A 490 -26.31 -17.97 3.02
CA LEU A 490 -25.05 -18.19 2.33
C LEU A 490 -23.98 -18.79 3.25
N ASP A 491 -23.00 -19.44 2.65
CA ASP A 491 -21.78 -19.92 3.33
C ASP A 491 -20.58 -19.24 2.68
N PHE A 492 -19.96 -18.30 3.38
CA PHE A 492 -18.87 -17.50 2.82
C PHE A 492 -17.50 -18.11 3.09
N ASP A 493 -17.30 -18.76 4.24
CA ASP A 493 -16.02 -19.33 4.67
C ASP A 493 -15.92 -20.85 4.47
N GLY A 494 -17.02 -21.50 4.05
CA GLY A 494 -17.09 -22.94 3.80
C GLY A 494 -17.39 -23.74 5.06
N SER A 495 -17.70 -23.09 6.18
CA SER A 495 -17.94 -23.75 7.47
C SER A 495 -19.10 -24.75 7.43
N LYS A 496 -20.12 -24.52 6.59
CA LYS A 496 -21.24 -25.46 6.39
C LYS A 496 -20.88 -26.57 5.41
N PHE A 497 -20.06 -26.28 4.39
CA PHE A 497 -19.60 -27.27 3.41
C PHE A 497 -18.80 -28.40 4.05
N TYR A 498 -17.87 -28.09 4.96
CA TYR A 498 -17.04 -29.10 5.64
C TYR A 498 -17.74 -29.82 6.81
N GLY A 499 -18.96 -29.44 7.17
CA GLY A 499 -19.71 -30.00 8.30
C GLY A 499 -20.53 -31.25 7.98
N ASN A 500 -20.88 -31.49 6.72
CA ASN A 500 -21.81 -32.57 6.31
C ASN A 500 -21.13 -33.81 5.71
N ASP A 501 -19.83 -33.77 5.41
CA ASP A 501 -19.07 -34.89 4.82
C ASP A 501 -18.35 -35.77 5.87
N ILE A 502 -18.89 -35.86 7.09
CA ILE A 502 -18.32 -36.71 8.16
C ILE A 502 -18.70 -38.20 8.01
N ASP A 503 -19.69 -38.53 7.16
CA ASP A 503 -20.22 -39.91 7.04
C ASP A 503 -19.43 -40.83 6.09
N CYS A 504 -18.32 -40.38 5.48
CA CYS A 504 -17.56 -41.21 4.52
C CYS A 504 -16.04 -41.25 4.71
N ILE A 505 -15.52 -40.92 5.89
CA ILE A 505 -14.11 -41.17 6.23
C ILE A 505 -13.98 -42.49 7.01
N ASP A 506 -13.22 -43.40 6.40
CA ASP A 506 -12.75 -44.70 6.86
C ASP A 506 -12.50 -44.81 8.39
N GLN A 507 -12.98 -45.90 8.98
CA GLN A 507 -13.13 -46.16 10.43
C GLN A 507 -11.80 -46.41 11.18
N THR A 508 -10.73 -45.66 10.88
CA THR A 508 -9.44 -45.81 11.59
C THR A 508 -8.80 -44.51 12.08
N LEU A 509 -9.54 -43.39 12.16
CA LEU A 509 -9.10 -42.22 12.91
C LEU A 509 -9.69 -42.22 14.34
N PRO A 510 -8.88 -42.06 15.40
CA PRO A 510 -9.40 -42.03 16.77
C PRO A 510 -10.33 -40.82 16.95
N GLU A 511 -11.52 -41.09 17.49
CA GLU A 511 -12.54 -40.11 17.86
C GLU A 511 -11.95 -38.83 18.46
N LEU A 512 -11.93 -37.75 17.67
CA LEU A 512 -11.86 -36.40 18.23
C LEU A 512 -13.23 -36.10 18.85
N LYS A 513 -13.39 -36.57 20.09
CA LYS A 513 -14.46 -36.14 20.99
C LYS A 513 -14.54 -34.62 20.95
N LEU A 514 -15.72 -34.12 20.57
CA LEU A 514 -16.19 -32.79 20.90
C LEU A 514 -15.87 -32.50 22.37
N LEU A 515 -14.80 -31.74 22.59
CA LEU A 515 -14.50 -31.16 23.89
C LEU A 515 -15.52 -30.07 24.13
N LYS A 516 -16.56 -30.43 24.90
CA LYS A 516 -17.40 -29.49 25.61
C LYS A 516 -16.47 -28.49 26.31
N PHE A 517 -16.62 -27.22 25.97
CA PHE A 517 -16.01 -26.07 26.64
C PHE A 517 -16.35 -26.13 28.13
N TYR A 518 -15.45 -26.72 28.91
CA TYR A 518 -15.35 -26.53 30.35
C TYR A 518 -14.13 -25.66 30.58
N ASP A 519 -14.35 -24.48 31.16
CA ASP A 519 -13.40 -23.61 31.88
C ASP A 519 -11.92 -24.03 31.79
N ILE A 520 -11.32 -23.87 30.62
CA ILE A 520 -9.86 -23.82 30.50
C ILE A 520 -9.53 -22.37 30.77
N GLU A 521 -8.85 -22.08 31.88
CA GLU A 521 -8.09 -20.84 32.01
C GLU A 521 -7.19 -20.73 30.77
N ILE A 522 -7.60 -19.93 29.79
CA ILE A 522 -6.79 -19.62 28.62
C ILE A 522 -5.65 -18.78 29.17
N LYS A 523 -4.54 -19.45 29.51
CA LYS A 523 -3.30 -18.77 29.79
C LYS A 523 -2.92 -18.02 28.51
N GLU A 524 -2.92 -16.69 28.59
CA GLU A 524 -2.56 -15.84 27.46
C GLU A 524 -1.20 -16.30 26.91
N PRO A 525 -1.11 -16.64 25.62
CA PRO A 525 0.11 -17.17 25.06
C PRO A 525 1.17 -16.08 25.02
N THR A 526 2.42 -16.46 25.26
CA THR A 526 3.53 -15.49 25.23
C THR A 526 3.61 -14.85 23.84
N PRO A 527 3.67 -13.51 23.71
CA PRO A 527 3.74 -12.86 22.40
C PRO A 527 4.88 -13.42 21.53
N LEU A 528 4.58 -13.70 20.25
CA LEU A 528 5.52 -14.37 19.35
C LEU A 528 6.89 -13.68 19.26
N ASN A 529 6.92 -12.34 19.33
CA ASN A 529 8.14 -11.56 19.28
C ASN A 529 9.08 -11.84 20.47
N GLU A 530 8.55 -12.19 21.65
CA GLU A 530 9.35 -12.60 22.80
C GLU A 530 10.00 -13.95 22.55
N GLY A 531 9.26 -14.94 22.02
CA GLY A 531 9.82 -16.22 21.62
C GLY A 531 10.96 -16.09 20.59
N ILE A 532 10.80 -15.19 19.61
CA ILE A 532 11.83 -14.90 18.60
C ILE A 532 13.05 -14.24 19.25
N LYS A 533 12.86 -13.26 20.14
CA LYS A 533 13.96 -12.61 20.87
C LYS A 533 14.73 -13.61 21.73
N ILE A 534 14.01 -14.49 22.44
CA ILE A 534 14.62 -15.57 23.23
C ILE A 534 15.49 -16.42 22.31
N HIS A 535 14.95 -16.92 21.19
CA HIS A 535 15.71 -17.71 20.22
C HIS A 535 16.97 -16.98 19.72
N GLN A 536 16.85 -15.70 19.36
CA GLN A 536 17.97 -14.88 18.86
C GLN A 536 19.04 -14.62 19.92
N SER A 537 18.66 -14.56 21.20
CA SER A 537 19.59 -14.33 22.32
C SER A 537 20.34 -15.58 22.78
N ILE A 538 20.01 -16.77 22.26
CA ILE A 538 20.70 -18.02 22.64
C ILE A 538 22.16 -17.96 22.20
N ASN A 539 23.06 -17.91 23.19
CA ASN A 539 24.49 -18.11 22.95
C ASN A 539 24.76 -19.60 22.71
N LYS A 540 25.02 -19.97 21.44
CA LYS A 540 25.31 -21.36 21.04
C LYS A 540 26.55 -21.99 21.70
N LYS A 541 27.40 -21.19 22.35
CA LYS A 541 28.59 -21.63 23.10
C LYS A 541 28.43 -21.52 24.63
N GLY A 542 27.23 -21.16 25.10
CA GLY A 542 26.91 -21.06 26.52
C GLY A 542 26.69 -22.41 27.21
N PRO A 543 26.37 -22.39 28.52
CA PRO A 543 26.04 -23.60 29.27
C PRO A 543 24.84 -24.35 28.67
N GLU A 544 24.94 -25.67 28.53
CA GLU A 544 23.93 -26.50 27.86
C GLU A 544 22.54 -26.41 28.52
N GLU A 545 22.49 -26.38 29.85
CA GLU A 545 21.24 -26.23 30.61
C GLU A 545 20.53 -24.89 30.35
N GLU A 546 21.29 -23.81 30.20
CA GLU A 546 20.74 -22.49 29.90
C GLU A 546 20.20 -22.44 28.47
N ILE A 547 20.94 -22.99 27.52
CA ILE A 547 20.50 -23.14 26.13
C ILE A 547 19.19 -23.96 26.07
N LYS A 548 19.14 -25.09 26.77
CA LYS A 548 17.96 -25.98 26.81
C LYS A 548 16.75 -25.26 27.40
N LYS A 549 16.93 -24.50 28.48
CA LYS A 549 15.86 -23.70 29.10
C LYS A 549 15.32 -22.62 28.14
N MET A 550 16.19 -21.88 27.48
CA MET A 550 15.77 -20.84 26.52
C MET A 550 15.08 -21.44 25.30
N ARG A 551 15.59 -22.57 24.79
CA ARG A 551 14.93 -23.30 23.69
C ARG A 551 13.55 -23.83 24.08
N LYS A 552 13.38 -24.29 25.32
CA LYS A 552 12.06 -24.65 25.86
C LYS A 552 11.09 -23.48 25.83
N GLN A 553 11.49 -22.32 26.35
CA GLN A 553 10.65 -21.13 26.39
C GLN A 553 10.25 -20.65 25.00
N ALA A 554 11.21 -20.62 24.07
CA ALA A 554 10.94 -20.29 22.68
C ALA A 554 10.00 -21.31 22.02
N TRP A 555 10.21 -22.60 22.27
CA TRP A 555 9.34 -23.67 21.76
C TRP A 555 7.90 -23.53 22.24
N GLU A 556 7.68 -23.35 23.55
CA GLU A 556 6.34 -23.17 24.12
C GLU A 556 5.62 -21.98 23.48
N CYS A 557 6.31 -20.84 23.34
CA CYS A 557 5.78 -19.67 22.64
C CYS A 557 5.41 -19.98 21.18
N PHE A 558 6.30 -20.63 20.42
CA PHE A 558 6.02 -21.00 19.02
C PHE A 558 4.89 -22.01 18.91
N GLU A 559 4.80 -22.97 19.82
CA GLU A 559 3.75 -23.99 19.82
C GLU A 559 2.37 -23.39 20.11
N GLU A 560 2.26 -22.55 21.13
CA GLU A 560 1.01 -21.86 21.48
C GLU A 560 0.54 -20.94 20.34
N ASN A 561 1.42 -20.09 19.82
CA ASN A 561 1.07 -19.19 18.72
C ASN A 561 0.78 -19.94 17.40
N ALA A 562 1.41 -21.10 17.16
CA ALA A 562 1.11 -21.93 15.99
C ALA A 562 -0.26 -22.60 16.10
N LYS A 563 -0.70 -23.02 17.32
CA LYS A 563 -2.06 -23.53 17.57
C LYS A 563 -3.12 -22.49 17.26
N LEU A 564 -2.82 -21.22 17.45
CA LEU A 564 -3.67 -20.08 17.08
C LEU A 564 -3.60 -19.69 15.59
N GLY A 565 -2.90 -20.48 14.77
CA GLY A 565 -2.84 -20.25 13.33
C GLY A 565 -1.81 -19.22 12.87
N ASN A 566 -0.97 -18.65 13.77
CA ASN A 566 0.02 -17.66 13.36
C ASN A 566 1.05 -18.29 12.41
N PRO A 567 1.19 -17.79 11.17
CA PRO A 567 2.03 -18.45 10.17
C PRO A 567 3.53 -18.30 10.47
N VAL A 568 3.95 -17.21 11.11
CA VAL A 568 5.35 -17.01 11.54
C VAL A 568 5.69 -17.95 12.71
N ALA A 569 4.74 -18.19 13.62
CA ALA A 569 4.90 -19.18 14.69
C ALA A 569 4.97 -20.61 14.13
N LYS A 570 4.14 -20.96 13.13
CA LYS A 570 4.23 -22.23 12.41
C LYS A 570 5.61 -22.41 11.75
N TYR A 571 6.15 -21.36 11.14
CA TYR A 571 7.53 -21.37 10.64
C TYR A 571 8.55 -21.68 11.73
N TRP A 572 8.51 -20.99 12.88
CA TRP A 572 9.47 -21.20 13.97
C TRP A 572 9.31 -22.56 14.64
N LYS A 573 8.08 -23.04 14.82
CA LYS A 573 7.78 -24.40 15.29
C LYS A 573 8.34 -25.44 14.32
N GLY A 574 8.08 -25.27 13.02
CA GLY A 574 8.64 -26.12 11.97
C GLY A 574 10.17 -26.09 11.98
N TYR A 575 10.78 -24.93 12.23
CA TYR A 575 12.23 -24.79 12.33
C TYR A 575 12.81 -25.57 13.52
N TYR A 576 12.15 -25.55 14.67
CA TYR A 576 12.59 -26.31 15.85
C TYR A 576 12.45 -27.82 15.63
N LEU A 577 11.39 -28.28 14.97
CA LEU A 577 11.21 -29.67 14.57
C LEU A 577 12.24 -30.10 13.52
N TRP A 578 12.59 -29.21 12.58
CA TRP A 578 13.56 -29.49 11.54
C TRP A 578 14.98 -29.65 12.09
N GLU A 579 15.37 -28.79 13.02
CA GLU A 579 16.71 -28.76 13.60
C GLU A 579 16.86 -29.68 14.82
N GLY A 580 15.75 -30.07 15.45
CA GLY A 580 15.77 -30.84 16.70
C GLY A 580 16.28 -30.00 17.88
N TYR A 581 15.92 -28.71 17.95
CA TYR A 581 16.48 -27.80 18.95
C TYR A 581 16.00 -28.09 20.37
N TYR A 582 14.75 -28.50 20.54
CA TYR A 582 14.17 -28.80 21.86
C TYR A 582 13.41 -30.11 21.88
N VAL A 583 12.61 -30.35 20.84
CA VAL A 583 11.92 -31.62 20.59
C VAL A 583 12.70 -32.47 19.60
N ASP A 584 12.37 -33.76 19.54
CA ASP A 584 12.96 -34.67 18.57
C ASP A 584 12.75 -34.19 17.13
N LYS A 585 13.76 -34.46 16.31
CA LYS A 585 13.77 -34.02 14.92
C LYS A 585 12.67 -34.74 14.14
N ASN A 586 11.74 -33.96 13.58
CA ASN A 586 10.66 -34.46 12.75
C ASN A 586 10.55 -33.60 11.49
N LYS A 587 11.24 -34.04 10.43
CA LYS A 587 11.29 -33.31 9.15
C LYS A 587 9.93 -33.30 8.43
N GLU A 588 9.09 -34.31 8.63
CA GLU A 588 7.79 -34.41 7.95
C GLU A 588 6.82 -33.34 8.47
N ASP A 589 6.66 -33.24 9.79
CA ASP A 589 5.79 -32.24 10.41
C ASP A 589 6.35 -30.83 10.24
N ALA A 590 7.69 -30.69 10.28
CA ALA A 590 8.33 -29.43 9.93
C ALA A 590 8.01 -29.00 8.49
N MET A 591 7.99 -29.93 7.53
CA MET A 591 7.66 -29.62 6.14
C MET A 591 6.20 -29.22 5.97
N LYS A 592 5.25 -29.88 6.66
CA LYS A 592 3.84 -29.47 6.70
C LYS A 592 3.68 -28.06 7.25
N LEU A 593 4.34 -27.75 8.36
CA LEU A 593 4.31 -26.41 8.97
C LEU A 593 4.97 -25.34 8.09
N PHE A 594 6.10 -25.66 7.43
CA PHE A 594 6.70 -24.76 6.46
C PHE A 594 5.78 -24.51 5.28
N LYS A 595 5.07 -25.53 4.78
CA LYS A 595 4.10 -25.37 3.69
C LYS A 595 2.97 -24.43 4.08
N GLU A 596 2.32 -24.69 5.22
CA GLU A 596 1.25 -23.83 5.72
C GLU A 596 1.71 -22.38 5.91
N ALA A 597 2.89 -22.18 6.49
CA ALA A 597 3.46 -20.84 6.67
C ALA A 597 3.86 -20.19 5.33
N ALA A 598 4.35 -20.98 4.37
CA ALA A 598 4.74 -20.52 3.04
C ALA A 598 3.53 -20.05 2.23
N ASP A 599 2.42 -20.77 2.31
CA ASP A 599 1.14 -20.43 1.68
C ASP A 599 0.54 -19.15 2.27
N ASN A 600 0.86 -18.84 3.53
CA ASN A 600 0.52 -17.60 4.21
C ASN A 600 1.61 -16.51 4.06
N ASN A 601 2.40 -16.59 2.99
CA ASN A 601 3.37 -15.58 2.58
C ASN A 601 4.52 -15.30 3.56
N VAL A 602 4.93 -16.26 4.40
CA VAL A 602 6.09 -16.12 5.28
C VAL A 602 7.38 -16.39 4.48
N PRO A 603 8.26 -15.40 4.23
CA PRO A 603 9.35 -15.57 3.26
C PRO A 603 10.41 -16.58 3.72
N GLY A 604 10.65 -16.67 5.03
CA GLY A 604 11.51 -17.69 5.61
C GLY A 604 10.96 -19.11 5.43
N ALA A 605 9.63 -19.28 5.51
CA ALA A 605 8.97 -20.56 5.31
C ALA A 605 8.94 -20.97 3.84
N GLN A 606 8.68 -20.03 2.93
CA GLN A 606 8.75 -20.26 1.48
C GLN A 606 10.13 -20.78 1.07
N LEU A 607 11.20 -20.14 1.57
CA LEU A 607 12.57 -20.61 1.37
C LEU A 607 12.76 -22.03 1.94
N ARG A 608 12.41 -22.25 3.21
CA ARG A 608 12.63 -23.56 3.86
C ARG A 608 11.83 -24.68 3.23
N TYR A 609 10.58 -24.42 2.86
CA TYR A 609 9.74 -25.37 2.16
C TYR A 609 10.34 -25.72 0.79
N ALA A 610 10.76 -24.72 0.01
CA ALA A 610 11.41 -24.97 -1.27
C ALA A 610 12.62 -25.92 -1.09
N PHE A 611 13.51 -25.63 -0.15
CA PHE A 611 14.68 -26.50 0.09
C PHE A 611 14.32 -27.85 0.72
N ALA A 612 13.20 -27.96 1.45
CA ALA A 612 12.72 -29.24 1.99
C ALA A 612 12.18 -30.19 0.91
N LEU A 613 11.77 -29.67 -0.26
CA LEU A 613 11.39 -30.48 -1.42
C LEU A 613 12.56 -31.19 -2.08
N LEU A 614 13.80 -30.73 -1.82
CA LEU A 614 14.98 -31.32 -2.42
C LEU A 614 15.45 -32.55 -1.63
N PRO A 615 15.82 -33.64 -2.32
CA PRO A 615 16.30 -34.86 -1.68
C PRO A 615 17.68 -34.67 -1.05
N ASP A 616 17.96 -35.46 -0.02
CA ASP A 616 19.24 -35.55 0.67
C ASP A 616 19.77 -36.99 0.51
N PRO A 617 20.79 -37.27 -0.33
CA PRO A 617 21.71 -36.30 -0.95
C PRO A 617 21.15 -35.61 -2.22
N PRO A 618 21.67 -34.40 -2.57
CA PRO A 618 21.19 -33.58 -3.70
C PRO A 618 21.38 -34.17 -5.10
N SER A 619 22.12 -35.28 -5.22
CA SER A 619 22.36 -35.98 -6.48
C SER A 619 21.15 -36.79 -6.97
N THR A 620 20.11 -36.90 -6.16
CA THR A 620 18.91 -37.68 -6.49
C THR A 620 18.05 -36.89 -7.50
N PRO A 621 17.67 -37.48 -8.65
CA PRO A 621 16.81 -36.82 -9.63
C PRO A 621 15.45 -36.44 -9.01
N ILE A 622 15.02 -35.20 -9.23
CA ILE A 622 13.69 -34.72 -8.81
C ILE A 622 12.71 -34.78 -9.99
N THR A 623 11.42 -34.94 -9.68
CA THR A 623 10.38 -34.89 -10.71
C THR A 623 10.24 -33.47 -11.26
N LYS A 624 9.68 -33.35 -12.48
CA LYS A 624 9.35 -32.03 -13.07
C LYS A 624 8.41 -31.22 -12.17
N GLN A 625 7.45 -31.89 -11.53
CA GLN A 625 6.51 -31.24 -10.60
C GLN A 625 7.23 -30.68 -9.37
N THR A 626 8.12 -31.48 -8.75
CA THR A 626 8.94 -31.03 -7.61
C THR A 626 9.84 -29.85 -8.00
N GLN A 627 10.40 -29.88 -9.22
CA GLN A 627 11.22 -28.79 -9.76
C GLN A 627 10.41 -27.50 -9.97
N GLU A 628 9.23 -27.58 -10.57
CA GLU A 628 8.31 -26.45 -10.75
C GLU A 628 7.88 -25.86 -9.40
N GLU A 629 7.56 -26.72 -8.43
CA GLU A 629 7.17 -26.29 -7.09
C GLU A 629 8.34 -25.66 -6.31
N PHE A 630 9.54 -26.24 -6.39
CA PHE A 630 10.77 -25.65 -5.85
C PHE A 630 11.01 -24.24 -6.38
N ILE A 631 10.96 -24.05 -7.70
CA ILE A 631 11.16 -22.75 -8.35
C ILE A 631 10.07 -21.77 -7.93
N LYS A 632 8.81 -22.22 -7.86
CA LYS A 632 7.67 -21.40 -7.44
C LYS A 632 7.87 -20.81 -6.04
N TYR A 633 8.13 -21.64 -5.02
CA TYR A 633 8.30 -21.13 -3.65
C TYR A 633 9.60 -20.36 -3.45
N LEU A 634 10.66 -20.72 -4.17
CA LEU A 634 11.89 -19.93 -4.16
C LEU A 634 11.66 -18.55 -4.77
N THR A 635 10.85 -18.45 -5.84
CA THR A 635 10.42 -17.18 -6.46
C THR A 635 9.56 -16.37 -5.50
N PHE A 636 8.55 -16.98 -4.86
CA PHE A 636 7.76 -16.30 -3.84
C PHE A 636 8.62 -15.74 -2.69
N ALA A 637 9.59 -16.51 -2.19
CA ALA A 637 10.50 -16.02 -1.15
C ALA A 637 11.35 -14.84 -1.65
N ALA A 638 11.82 -14.89 -2.89
CA ALA A 638 12.63 -13.83 -3.48
C ALA A 638 11.85 -12.55 -3.77
N ASP A 639 10.60 -12.67 -4.23
CA ASP A 639 9.71 -11.53 -4.46
C ASP A 639 9.33 -10.85 -3.14
N ASN A 640 9.27 -11.60 -2.04
CA ASN A 640 9.21 -11.06 -0.68
C ASN A 640 10.58 -10.66 -0.10
N CYS A 641 11.57 -10.37 -0.95
CA CYS A 641 12.89 -9.86 -0.57
C CYS A 641 13.69 -10.75 0.39
N ASN A 642 13.53 -12.07 0.36
CA ASN A 642 14.39 -12.96 1.13
C ASN A 642 15.82 -12.99 0.52
N PRO A 643 16.87 -12.58 1.26
CA PRO A 643 18.22 -12.45 0.70
C PRO A 643 18.84 -13.78 0.27
N PHE A 644 18.43 -14.91 0.86
CA PHE A 644 18.91 -16.24 0.47
C PHE A 644 18.19 -16.73 -0.78
N ALA A 645 16.87 -16.52 -0.89
CA ALA A 645 16.11 -16.89 -2.08
C ALA A 645 16.57 -16.11 -3.32
N LEU A 646 16.78 -14.79 -3.17
CA LEU A 646 17.33 -13.93 -4.21
C LEU A 646 18.71 -14.41 -4.69
N PHE A 647 19.58 -14.79 -3.76
CA PHE A 647 20.88 -15.37 -4.08
C PHE A 647 20.75 -16.67 -4.87
N HIS A 648 19.91 -17.61 -4.41
CA HIS A 648 19.75 -18.91 -5.04
C HIS A 648 19.13 -18.80 -6.45
N LEU A 649 18.12 -17.95 -6.64
CA LEU A 649 17.60 -17.68 -7.99
C LEU A 649 18.64 -17.02 -8.87
N GLY A 650 19.39 -16.05 -8.34
CA GLY A 650 20.49 -15.41 -9.05
C GLY A 650 21.52 -16.42 -9.55
N ASP A 651 21.99 -17.32 -8.68
CA ASP A 651 22.90 -18.41 -9.06
C ASP A 651 22.28 -19.37 -10.07
N MET A 652 20.98 -19.69 -9.95
CA MET A 652 20.26 -20.55 -10.89
C MET A 652 20.18 -19.95 -12.30
N TYR A 653 19.82 -18.67 -12.43
CA TYR A 653 19.78 -17.97 -13.71
C TYR A 653 21.17 -17.78 -14.32
N LEU A 654 22.23 -17.66 -13.50
CA LEU A 654 23.61 -17.53 -13.96
C LEU A 654 24.16 -18.87 -14.48
N SER A 655 23.96 -19.94 -13.71
CA SER A 655 24.53 -21.26 -13.98
C SER A 655 23.66 -22.15 -14.87
N GLY A 656 22.37 -21.85 -15.01
CA GLY A 656 21.38 -22.70 -15.70
C GLY A 656 20.99 -23.95 -14.90
N LYS A 657 21.18 -23.95 -13.58
CA LYS A 657 20.78 -25.06 -12.70
C LYS A 657 19.26 -25.26 -12.75
N PHE A 658 18.82 -26.50 -12.50
CA PHE A 658 17.40 -26.89 -12.56
C PHE A 658 16.73 -26.51 -13.89
N GLN A 659 17.46 -26.64 -15.01
CA GLN A 659 16.95 -26.38 -16.37
C GLN A 659 16.31 -25.00 -16.56
N VAL A 660 16.64 -24.05 -15.70
CA VAL A 660 16.22 -22.66 -15.83
C VAL A 660 16.99 -22.04 -16.99
N LYS A 661 16.29 -21.33 -17.88
CA LYS A 661 16.92 -20.62 -19.00
C LYS A 661 17.93 -19.62 -18.44
N LYS A 662 19.18 -19.73 -18.88
CA LYS A 662 20.23 -18.80 -18.47
C LYS A 662 19.83 -17.38 -18.84
N ASP A 663 19.92 -16.48 -17.87
CA ASP A 663 19.63 -15.07 -18.02
C ASP A 663 20.59 -14.30 -17.12
N ARG A 664 21.68 -13.84 -17.72
CA ARG A 664 22.77 -13.16 -16.99
C ARG A 664 22.27 -11.86 -16.36
N ASP A 665 21.43 -11.09 -17.06
CA ASP A 665 20.98 -9.78 -16.59
C ASP A 665 19.98 -9.92 -15.44
N LEU A 666 19.07 -10.90 -15.52
CA LEU A 666 18.19 -11.25 -14.40
C LEU A 666 18.98 -11.80 -13.21
N ALA A 667 19.98 -12.66 -13.46
CA ALA A 667 20.87 -13.20 -12.43
C ALA A 667 21.61 -12.09 -11.66
N ILE A 668 22.28 -11.19 -12.38
CA ILE A 668 23.03 -10.08 -11.77
C ILE A 668 22.10 -9.16 -10.97
N ARG A 669 20.89 -8.87 -11.46
CA ARG A 669 19.90 -8.06 -10.71
C ARG A 669 19.50 -8.72 -9.39
N LYS A 670 19.15 -10.00 -9.40
CA LYS A 670 18.75 -10.74 -8.19
C LYS A 670 19.93 -10.88 -7.21
N LEU A 671 21.16 -11.09 -7.71
CA LEU A 671 22.38 -11.13 -6.89
C LEU A 671 22.72 -9.76 -6.27
N LYS A 672 22.58 -8.65 -7.01
CA LYS A 672 22.78 -7.29 -6.46
C LYS A 672 21.79 -6.99 -5.34
N LEU A 673 20.52 -7.34 -5.52
CA LEU A 673 19.49 -7.18 -4.49
C LEU A 673 19.76 -8.07 -3.26
N ALA A 674 20.23 -9.31 -3.46
CA ALA A 674 20.65 -10.16 -2.35
C ALA A 674 21.85 -9.56 -1.59
N ALA A 675 22.84 -9.01 -2.31
CA ALA A 675 24.02 -8.37 -1.74
C ALA A 675 23.69 -7.11 -0.93
N SER A 676 22.77 -6.26 -1.42
CA SER A 676 22.29 -5.07 -0.68
C SER A 676 21.53 -5.44 0.60
N LEU A 677 20.93 -6.63 0.63
CA LEU A 677 20.27 -7.19 1.80
C LEU A 677 21.21 -8.00 2.71
N GLY A 678 22.53 -7.91 2.49
CA GLY A 678 23.56 -8.48 3.37
C GLY A 678 24.00 -9.91 3.04
N ASN A 679 23.66 -10.46 1.87
CA ASN A 679 24.12 -11.79 1.46
C ASN A 679 25.57 -11.76 0.96
N GLU A 680 26.50 -12.25 1.80
CA GLU A 680 27.94 -12.29 1.48
C GLU A 680 28.30 -13.21 0.30
N ASN A 681 27.57 -14.31 0.10
CA ASN A 681 27.79 -15.20 -1.04
C ASN A 681 27.42 -14.51 -2.36
N ALA A 682 26.36 -13.71 -2.38
CA ALA A 682 25.99 -12.91 -3.54
C ALA A 682 27.08 -11.88 -3.87
N LYS A 683 27.64 -11.20 -2.86
CA LYS A 683 28.81 -10.31 -3.03
C LYS A 683 30.01 -11.05 -3.62
N ALA A 684 30.30 -12.25 -3.14
CA ALA A 684 31.41 -13.04 -3.67
C ALA A 684 31.22 -13.43 -5.15
N ILE A 685 30.00 -13.79 -5.57
CA ILE A 685 29.68 -14.10 -6.97
C ILE A 685 29.76 -12.86 -7.85
N LEU A 686 29.16 -11.73 -7.43
CA LEU A 686 29.20 -10.48 -8.19
C LEU A 686 30.65 -10.02 -8.44
N LYS A 687 31.51 -10.13 -7.42
CA LYS A 687 32.94 -9.81 -7.56
C LYS A 687 33.66 -10.70 -8.57
N LYS A 688 33.31 -11.99 -8.64
CA LYS A 688 33.85 -12.93 -9.64
C LYS A 688 33.35 -12.62 -11.05
N GLU A 689 32.12 -12.16 -11.17
CA GLU A 689 31.50 -11.77 -12.45
C GLU A 689 31.94 -10.37 -12.94
N GLY A 690 32.81 -9.68 -12.20
CA GLY A 690 33.31 -8.36 -12.55
C GLY A 690 32.34 -7.20 -12.25
N GLU A 691 31.32 -7.45 -11.43
CA GLU A 691 30.33 -6.44 -11.04
C GLU A 691 30.81 -5.64 -9.82
N ILE A 692 30.64 -4.32 -9.87
CA ILE A 692 30.95 -3.41 -8.75
C ILE A 692 29.84 -3.52 -7.70
N ILE A 693 30.23 -3.74 -6.46
CA ILE A 693 29.34 -3.83 -5.29
C ILE A 693 29.60 -2.56 -4.48
N GLU A 694 28.67 -1.59 -4.54
CA GLU A 694 28.71 -0.38 -3.71
C GLU A 694 28.07 -0.63 -2.32
#